data_AF-A0A521B7Q3-F1
#
_entry.id   AF-A0A521B7Q3-F1
#
_cell.length_a   1.000
_cell.length_b   1.000
_cell.length_c   1.000
_cell.angle_alpha   90.00
_cell.angle_beta   90.00
_cell.angle_gamma   90.00
#
_symmetry.space_group_name_H-M   'P 1'
#
loop_
_entity.id
_entity.type
_entity.pdbx_description
1 polymer ?
#
loop_
_entity_poly.entity_id
_entity_poly.type
_entity_poly.pdbx_seq_one_letter_code
_entity_poly.pdbx_strand_id
1 'polypeptide(L)'
;MKKIYRLVKLLFVYILKILKFIYAGIKKSIRYINSKKRLFIPFYSFIAFAIYIFLLIQFSGDSAFDTTLESKTLNDVTQLNPIQVNQIIKPKTVNEIVSAIKNTTGPISIGGGKYSMGGQTAFENSLHIDMRSFNKIINIDKEKKQITVQAGIRWRDIQKVIDPLNLSIKIMQTYSNFTVGGAISVNCHGRYIGHGPIISSVLEVKIITANGEIITANREVNQDIFNAVIGGYGGIGVIAEVTLQLVDNEKVERFHEVMPIEEYKAYFDKNIRNNKDVVFQNGNLYPPKYDKIMSVSWQKTTNPLTDTDRLIPEDENYWVESHLAGVVSWGNSGKWIREYAIDPLYFIPKTVRWRNKEASYDVKELEPSSREKDTYVLQEYFIPVENIKSFIPKMTEVFQKNKVNVINVSLRHALPDHESYLSWARKEVFAFVVYYKQNTDQKAKDQVKKWTLEMTDAILSENGTWYLPYQPHATVEQFKKGYPDSDKYFALKNKLDPEQRFTNKLLDKYNPYAKSKIAEEKKKIKDYFRAEEQTVLTVPEWYLVYNPKEYADYLESGKNPSDFPFYKSIDEYWKLYDRSIKLTSEAYPENGEYKTMLQVIGVSMTMEYGAKILYENTIGRFFNLFSEEKNSETEKTIIEAQRAYSDFIYQTAWYEFKFLPWVKKVWTASENSDHSILRKWERTFIFTLEFSFKAFYSKLIEWGAKSSYETPSNLIYLIVSNVDTIKENPNLKIISRDRDKMIIAVTRWEIFTKEMIKLSNQNVKIYEISGNDEIAVSTIENALNKPNLKDVKLLYQSKIVTDDSLTRNIYLLSVEKLLPFIKDSKKNKITIEHVYDY
;
A
#
# COMPACT_ATOMS: atom_id res chain seq x y z
N MET A 1 -24.71 27.17 -35.56
CA MET A 1 -25.92 27.92 -35.15
C MET A 1 -27.25 27.21 -35.41
N LYS A 2 -27.62 26.78 -36.62
CA LYS A 2 -28.93 26.10 -36.89
C LYS A 2 -29.17 24.80 -36.09
N LYS A 3 -28.14 23.99 -35.81
CA LYS A 3 -28.25 22.79 -34.96
C LYS A 3 -28.48 23.12 -33.47
N ILE A 4 -27.83 24.16 -32.95
CA ILE A 4 -28.00 24.65 -31.58
C ILE A 4 -29.40 25.25 -31.40
N TYR A 5 -29.89 26.02 -32.37
CA TYR A 5 -31.27 26.54 -32.34
C TYR A 5 -32.32 25.42 -32.36
N ARG A 6 -32.08 24.34 -33.13
CA ARG A 6 -32.95 23.14 -33.09
C ARG A 6 -32.91 22.44 -31.73
N LEU A 7 -31.74 22.30 -31.11
CA LEU A 7 -31.58 21.69 -29.79
C LEU A 7 -32.27 22.52 -28.69
N VAL A 8 -32.07 23.84 -28.70
CA VAL A 8 -32.74 24.78 -27.77
C VAL A 8 -34.25 24.77 -27.97
N LYS A 9 -34.73 24.72 -29.21
CA LYS A 9 -36.17 24.61 -29.52
C LYS A 9 -36.74 23.25 -29.07
N LEU A 10 -35.98 22.16 -29.19
CA LEU A 10 -36.38 20.84 -28.69
C LEU A 10 -36.43 20.81 -27.16
N LEU A 11 -35.40 21.37 -26.50
CA LEU A 11 -35.36 21.52 -25.04
C LEU A 11 -36.50 22.39 -24.54
N PHE A 12 -36.81 23.51 -25.19
CA PHE A 12 -37.92 24.38 -24.84
C PHE A 12 -39.28 23.69 -25.02
N VAL A 13 -39.45 22.88 -26.07
CA VAL A 13 -40.66 22.06 -26.30
C VAL A 13 -40.79 20.96 -25.25
N TYR A 14 -39.70 20.31 -24.85
CA TYR A 14 -39.71 19.31 -23.78
C TYR A 14 -39.97 19.94 -22.41
N ILE A 15 -39.38 21.10 -22.11
CA ILE A 15 -39.66 21.89 -20.90
C ILE A 15 -41.13 22.31 -20.86
N LEU A 16 -41.71 22.76 -21.98
CA LEU A 16 -43.13 23.07 -22.09
C LEU A 16 -44.03 21.83 -21.91
N LYS A 17 -43.62 20.66 -22.41
CA LYS A 17 -44.34 19.39 -22.19
C LYS A 17 -44.26 18.95 -20.73
N ILE A 18 -43.10 19.10 -20.08
CA ILE A 18 -42.91 18.82 -18.65
C ILE A 18 -43.73 19.80 -17.81
N LEU A 19 -43.71 21.09 -18.11
CA LEU A 19 -44.53 22.11 -17.46
C LEU A 19 -46.03 21.85 -17.66
N LYS A 20 -46.47 21.43 -18.85
CA LYS A 20 -47.86 21.02 -19.09
C LYS A 20 -48.22 19.72 -18.37
N PHE A 21 -47.31 18.77 -18.25
CA PHE A 21 -47.50 17.53 -17.50
C PHE A 21 -47.60 17.81 -15.99
N ILE A 22 -46.71 18.67 -15.46
CA ILE A 22 -46.73 19.15 -14.08
C ILE A 22 -48.00 19.97 -13.83
N TYR A 23 -48.39 20.87 -14.74
CA TYR A 23 -49.63 21.65 -14.62
C TYR A 23 -50.89 20.79 -14.72
N ALA A 24 -50.91 19.78 -15.60
CA ALA A 24 -51.99 18.80 -15.68
C ALA A 24 -52.03 17.91 -14.44
N GLY A 25 -50.88 17.52 -13.90
CA GLY A 25 -50.73 16.83 -12.63
C GLY A 25 -51.25 17.67 -11.47
N ILE A 26 -50.88 18.95 -11.39
CA ILE A 26 -51.37 19.92 -10.41
C ILE A 26 -52.87 20.13 -10.56
N LYS A 27 -53.41 20.29 -11.78
CA LYS A 27 -54.85 20.49 -12.04
C LYS A 27 -55.68 19.24 -11.74
N LYS A 28 -55.14 18.05 -12.01
CA LYS A 28 -55.76 16.75 -11.69
C LYS A 28 -55.67 16.47 -10.20
N SER A 29 -54.57 16.83 -9.55
CA SER A 29 -54.42 16.85 -8.10
C SER A 29 -55.38 17.84 -7.46
N ILE A 30 -55.56 19.07 -7.97
CA ILE A 30 -56.54 20.06 -7.45
C ILE A 30 -57.99 19.56 -7.61
N ARG A 31 -58.33 18.91 -8.72
CA ARG A 31 -59.65 18.27 -8.90
C ARG A 31 -59.86 17.05 -7.99
N TYR A 32 -58.81 16.30 -7.67
CA TYR A 32 -58.85 15.14 -6.77
C TYR A 32 -58.78 15.55 -5.28
N ILE A 33 -58.14 16.68 -4.97
CA ILE A 33 -58.02 17.33 -3.66
C ILE A 33 -59.41 17.76 -3.14
N ASN A 34 -60.38 18.00 -4.03
CA ASN A 34 -61.76 18.32 -3.65
C ASN A 34 -62.61 17.11 -3.21
N SER A 35 -62.15 15.85 -3.31
CA SER A 35 -63.04 14.69 -3.08
C SER A 35 -62.62 13.63 -2.06
N LYS A 36 -61.51 13.73 -1.31
CA LYS A 36 -61.30 12.99 -0.03
C LYS A 36 -59.99 13.40 0.67
N LYS A 37 -60.10 13.73 1.96
CA LYS A 37 -59.09 14.39 2.79
C LYS A 37 -57.97 13.46 3.29
N ARG A 38 -56.73 13.98 3.23
CA ARG A 38 -55.76 14.18 4.34
C ARG A 38 -54.47 13.36 4.50
N LEU A 39 -54.15 12.34 3.69
CA LEU A 39 -52.84 11.64 3.81
C LEU A 39 -51.90 11.73 2.59
N PHE A 40 -52.36 12.18 1.42
CA PHE A 40 -51.53 12.14 0.19
C PHE A 40 -50.66 13.39 -0.06
N ILE A 41 -51.06 14.58 0.41
CA ILE A 41 -50.25 15.81 0.26
C ILE A 41 -48.87 15.70 0.94
N PRO A 42 -48.74 15.16 2.17
CA PRO A 42 -47.42 15.00 2.78
C PRO A 42 -46.54 13.97 2.04
N PHE A 43 -47.13 12.92 1.46
CA PHE A 43 -46.37 11.90 0.72
C PHE A 43 -45.76 12.42 -0.58
N TYR A 44 -46.54 13.12 -1.42
CA TYR A 44 -46.00 13.70 -2.66
C TYR A 44 -45.04 14.86 -2.41
N SER A 45 -45.27 15.65 -1.36
CA SER A 45 -44.34 16.71 -0.95
C SER A 45 -43.03 16.13 -0.44
N PHE A 46 -43.08 15.04 0.33
CA PHE A 46 -41.90 14.30 0.76
C PHE A 46 -41.13 13.70 -0.41
N ILE A 47 -41.80 13.07 -1.38
CA ILE A 47 -41.15 12.55 -2.60
C ILE A 47 -40.53 13.68 -3.41
N ALA A 48 -41.22 14.79 -3.62
CA ALA A 48 -40.68 15.93 -4.36
C ALA A 48 -39.45 16.51 -3.66
N PHE A 49 -39.49 16.61 -2.32
CA PHE A 49 -38.34 17.02 -1.53
C PHE A 49 -37.18 16.02 -1.61
N ALA A 50 -37.45 14.72 -1.51
CA ALA A 50 -36.43 13.67 -1.66
C ALA A 50 -35.80 13.68 -3.06
N ILE A 51 -36.60 13.87 -4.12
CA ILE A 51 -36.11 14.01 -5.50
C ILE A 51 -35.26 15.28 -5.63
N TYR A 52 -35.69 16.39 -5.04
CA TYR A 52 -34.92 17.64 -5.03
C TYR A 52 -33.55 17.45 -4.36
N ILE A 53 -33.50 16.82 -3.18
CA ILE A 53 -32.25 16.49 -2.48
C ILE A 53 -31.39 15.55 -3.33
N PHE A 54 -31.98 14.50 -3.90
CA PHE A 54 -31.27 13.58 -4.77
C PHE A 54 -30.63 14.31 -5.96
N LEU A 55 -31.38 15.19 -6.64
CA LEU A 55 -30.86 15.98 -7.74
C LEU A 55 -29.76 16.94 -7.28
N LEU A 56 -29.91 17.61 -6.14
CA LEU A 56 -28.85 18.47 -5.58
C LEU A 56 -27.54 17.69 -5.38
N ILE A 57 -27.61 16.48 -4.81
CA ILE A 57 -26.42 15.63 -4.63
C ILE A 57 -25.83 15.23 -5.98
N GLN A 58 -26.66 14.82 -6.95
CA GLN A 58 -26.19 14.41 -8.28
C GLN A 58 -25.50 15.54 -9.07
N PHE A 59 -25.85 16.80 -8.82
CA PHE A 59 -25.23 17.96 -9.45
C PHE A 59 -24.17 18.65 -8.59
N SER A 60 -23.85 18.10 -7.42
CA SER A 60 -22.78 18.58 -6.53
C SER A 60 -21.59 17.61 -6.60
N GLY A 61 -20.40 18.08 -6.25
CA GLY A 61 -19.22 17.22 -6.17
C GLY A 61 -18.20 17.41 -7.29
N ASP A 62 -17.27 16.47 -7.40
CA ASP A 62 -16.16 16.51 -8.36
C ASP A 62 -15.89 15.12 -8.94
N SER A 63 -16.87 14.55 -9.62
CA SER A 63 -16.75 13.23 -10.26
C SER A 63 -15.67 13.17 -11.36
N ALA A 64 -15.16 14.31 -11.82
CA ALA A 64 -14.07 14.40 -12.79
C ALA A 64 -12.67 14.35 -12.13
N PHE A 65 -12.57 14.44 -10.81
CA PHE A 65 -11.31 14.33 -10.09
C PHE A 65 -10.78 12.88 -10.17
N ASP A 66 -9.58 12.71 -10.73
CA ASP A 66 -8.99 11.38 -11.00
C ASP A 66 -7.58 11.22 -10.44
N THR A 67 -7.27 11.90 -9.34
CA THR A 67 -5.97 11.75 -8.66
C THR A 67 -6.08 10.79 -7.49
N THR A 68 -5.18 9.81 -7.44
CA THR A 68 -5.06 8.84 -6.34
C THR A 68 -3.72 9.01 -5.60
N LEU A 69 -3.68 8.58 -4.35
CA LEU A 69 -2.42 8.38 -3.62
C LEU A 69 -1.77 7.07 -4.07
N GLU A 70 -0.44 6.99 -4.04
CA GLU A 70 0.26 5.76 -4.45
C GLU A 70 -0.10 4.60 -3.52
N SER A 71 -0.30 3.40 -4.09
CA SER A 71 -0.55 2.19 -3.31
C SER A 71 0.60 1.88 -2.37
N LYS A 72 0.29 1.83 -1.07
CA LYS A 72 1.20 1.40 0.00
C LYS A 72 1.04 -0.09 0.31
N THR A 73 0.22 -0.83 -0.45
CA THR A 73 0.14 -2.28 -0.39
C THR A 73 1.17 -2.90 -1.33
N LEU A 74 2.09 -3.67 -0.76
CA LEU A 74 3.05 -4.47 -1.51
C LEU A 74 2.58 -5.91 -1.57
N ASN A 75 2.69 -6.52 -2.74
CA ASN A 75 2.44 -7.94 -2.90
C ASN A 75 3.56 -8.54 -3.75
N ASP A 76 3.84 -9.82 -3.52
CA ASP A 76 4.77 -10.56 -4.36
C ASP A 76 4.10 -11.03 -5.65
N VAL A 77 4.90 -11.62 -6.54
CA VAL A 77 4.45 -12.09 -7.85
C VAL A 77 3.28 -13.08 -7.79
N THR A 78 3.09 -13.81 -6.68
CA THR A 78 1.99 -14.77 -6.54
C THR A 78 0.65 -14.13 -6.15
N GLN A 79 0.69 -12.86 -5.70
CA GLN A 79 -0.42 -12.12 -5.12
C GLN A 79 -0.98 -12.70 -3.80
N LEU A 80 -0.31 -13.66 -3.16
CA LEU A 80 -0.80 -14.31 -1.94
C LEU A 80 -0.55 -13.51 -0.66
N ASN A 81 0.38 -12.55 -0.67
CA ASN A 81 0.91 -11.88 0.52
C ASN A 81 0.83 -10.35 0.39
N PRO A 82 -0.38 -9.75 0.29
CA PRO A 82 -0.53 -8.31 0.36
C PRO A 82 -0.13 -7.82 1.76
N ILE A 83 0.82 -6.89 1.81
CA ILE A 83 1.37 -6.31 3.04
C ILE A 83 1.32 -4.79 2.91
N GLN A 84 0.60 -4.15 3.84
CA GLN A 84 0.57 -2.71 3.94
C GLN A 84 1.88 -2.20 4.57
N VAL A 85 2.64 -1.40 3.82
CA VAL A 85 3.83 -0.72 4.34
C VAL A 85 3.50 0.73 4.71
N ASN A 86 4.41 1.39 5.42
CA ASN A 86 4.24 2.78 5.82
C ASN A 86 4.59 3.73 4.68
N GLN A 87 5.74 3.47 4.06
CA GLN A 87 6.31 4.32 3.02
C GLN A 87 7.03 3.46 1.99
N ILE A 88 7.04 3.89 0.73
CA ILE A 88 7.87 3.30 -0.33
C ILE A 88 8.80 4.39 -0.86
N ILE A 89 10.11 4.13 -0.83
CA ILE A 89 11.11 4.98 -1.50
C ILE A 89 11.76 4.24 -2.67
N LYS A 90 12.17 4.99 -3.69
CA LYS A 90 12.82 4.48 -4.91
C LYS A 90 14.18 5.16 -5.09
N PRO A 91 15.18 4.85 -4.24
CA PRO A 91 16.44 5.58 -4.21
C PRO A 91 17.26 5.41 -5.50
N LYS A 92 18.03 6.44 -5.84
CA LYS A 92 18.99 6.47 -6.96
C LYS A 92 20.43 6.67 -6.48
N THR A 93 20.61 7.04 -5.21
CA THR A 93 21.92 7.29 -4.61
C THR A 93 22.06 6.61 -3.26
N VAL A 94 23.30 6.33 -2.85
CA VAL A 94 23.61 5.78 -1.51
C VAL A 94 23.13 6.73 -0.41
N ASN A 95 23.27 8.04 -0.62
CA ASN A 95 22.87 9.05 0.36
C ASN A 95 21.37 9.03 0.64
N GLU A 96 20.53 8.81 -0.38
CA GLU A 96 19.09 8.65 -0.19
C GLU A 96 18.76 7.43 0.68
N ILE A 97 19.44 6.30 0.47
CA ILE A 97 19.27 5.08 1.28
C ILE A 97 19.69 5.34 2.73
N VAL A 98 20.87 5.92 2.95
CA VAL A 98 21.38 6.25 4.28
C VAL A 98 20.46 7.24 5.00
N SER A 99 19.96 8.26 4.30
CA SER A 99 19.08 9.26 4.88
C SER A 99 17.74 8.64 5.30
N ALA A 100 17.17 7.79 4.46
CA ALA A 100 15.94 7.07 4.78
C ALA A 100 16.12 6.13 5.98
N ILE A 101 17.20 5.35 6.01
CA ILE A 101 17.52 4.50 7.17
C ILE A 101 17.69 5.35 8.43
N LYS A 102 18.35 6.51 8.38
CA LYS A 102 18.55 7.33 9.58
C LYS A 102 17.27 8.01 10.07
N ASN A 103 16.35 8.34 9.17
CA ASN A 103 15.11 9.03 9.50
C ASN A 103 13.97 8.09 9.93
N THR A 104 13.99 6.82 9.51
CA THR A 104 12.98 5.84 9.91
C THR A 104 13.27 5.25 11.29
N THR A 105 12.28 5.23 12.18
CA THR A 105 12.41 4.63 13.52
C THR A 105 11.79 3.23 13.63
N GLY A 106 10.96 2.86 12.66
CA GLY A 106 10.26 1.58 12.61
C GLY A 106 11.00 0.50 11.81
N PRO A 107 10.30 -0.58 11.45
CA PRO A 107 10.86 -1.62 10.62
C PRO A 107 11.19 -1.09 9.22
N ILE A 108 12.17 -1.72 8.59
CA ILE A 108 12.64 -1.44 7.24
C ILE A 108 12.60 -2.76 6.47
N SER A 109 11.91 -2.75 5.34
CA SER A 109 11.89 -3.85 4.38
C SER A 109 12.59 -3.44 3.10
N ILE A 110 13.19 -4.40 2.40
CA ILE A 110 13.99 -4.15 1.21
C ILE A 110 13.40 -4.97 0.06
N GLY A 111 13.13 -4.31 -1.07
CA GLY A 111 12.51 -4.92 -2.24
C GLY A 111 13.33 -4.74 -3.50
N GLY A 112 13.44 -5.81 -4.30
CA GLY A 112 13.91 -5.77 -5.68
C GLY A 112 12.80 -6.15 -6.65
N GLY A 113 13.00 -7.21 -7.42
CA GLY A 113 12.02 -7.71 -8.40
C GLY A 113 10.72 -8.30 -7.82
N LYS A 114 10.61 -8.48 -6.49
CA LYS A 114 9.43 -9.02 -5.78
C LYS A 114 9.00 -10.45 -6.21
N TYR A 115 9.98 -11.27 -6.60
CA TYR A 115 9.76 -12.65 -7.03
C TYR A 115 9.81 -13.70 -5.90
N SER A 116 10.23 -13.33 -4.68
CA SER A 116 10.11 -14.20 -3.50
C SER A 116 8.63 -14.34 -3.13
N MET A 117 8.17 -15.56 -2.85
CA MET A 117 6.76 -15.96 -2.78
C MET A 117 6.31 -16.31 -1.35
N GLY A 118 6.56 -15.41 -0.39
CA GLY A 118 6.29 -15.69 1.02
C GLY A 118 6.45 -14.50 1.99
N GLY A 119 6.39 -13.26 1.49
CA GLY A 119 6.52 -12.06 2.32
C GLY A 119 7.96 -11.66 2.70
N GLN A 120 8.98 -12.15 2.00
CA GLN A 120 10.39 -11.79 2.22
C GLN A 120 10.71 -10.33 1.85
N THR A 121 9.85 -9.67 1.10
CA THR A 121 10.11 -8.35 0.52
C THR A 121 9.52 -7.20 1.34
N ALA A 122 8.60 -7.48 2.26
CA ALA A 122 7.83 -6.46 2.96
C ALA A 122 7.53 -6.85 4.40
N PHE A 123 7.22 -5.84 5.21
CA PHE A 123 6.77 -5.99 6.60
C PHE A 123 5.75 -4.89 6.91
N GLU A 124 4.78 -5.15 7.79
CA GLU A 124 3.76 -4.18 8.14
C GLU A 124 4.37 -2.88 8.65
N ASN A 125 3.84 -1.76 8.17
CA ASN A 125 4.23 -0.42 8.61
C ASN A 125 5.74 -0.17 8.51
N SER A 126 6.41 -0.83 7.57
CA SER A 126 7.83 -0.60 7.32
C SER A 126 8.06 0.55 6.34
N LEU A 127 9.24 1.17 6.44
CA LEU A 127 9.83 1.83 5.28
C LEU A 127 10.23 0.72 4.30
N HIS A 128 9.66 0.73 3.10
CA HIS A 128 10.05 -0.14 2.01
C HIS A 128 11.04 0.56 1.07
N ILE A 129 12.24 -0.01 0.96
CA ILE A 129 13.27 0.47 0.05
C ILE A 129 13.19 -0.33 -1.27
N ASP A 130 12.59 0.27 -2.29
CA ASP A 130 12.52 -0.30 -3.64
C ASP A 130 13.81 0.00 -4.41
N MET A 131 14.69 -1.00 -4.44
CA MET A 131 16.04 -0.88 -4.98
C MET A 131 16.07 -0.79 -6.51
N ARG A 132 14.96 -0.98 -7.24
CA ARG A 132 14.97 -1.10 -8.71
C ARG A 132 15.48 0.14 -9.45
N SER A 133 15.44 1.31 -8.82
CA SER A 133 16.00 2.56 -9.37
C SER A 133 17.50 2.76 -9.08
N PHE A 134 18.09 1.89 -8.26
CA PHE A 134 19.51 1.87 -7.88
C PHE A 134 20.25 0.80 -8.70
N ASN A 135 20.37 1.01 -10.00
CA ASN A 135 20.64 -0.03 -11.00
C ASN A 135 21.81 0.25 -11.96
N LYS A 136 22.79 1.06 -11.55
CA LYS A 136 23.94 1.40 -12.41
C LYS A 136 25.00 0.29 -12.45
N ILE A 137 25.66 0.15 -13.59
CA ILE A 137 26.97 -0.52 -13.70
C ILE A 137 28.04 0.46 -13.24
N ILE A 138 28.88 0.05 -12.30
CA ILE A 138 29.94 0.87 -11.71
C ILE A 138 31.27 0.66 -12.45
N ASN A 139 31.61 -0.60 -12.73
CA ASN A 139 32.85 -0.96 -13.41
C ASN A 139 32.72 -2.29 -14.17
N ILE A 140 33.42 -2.43 -15.29
CA ILE A 140 33.61 -3.70 -16.02
C ILE A 140 35.10 -3.87 -16.32
N ASP A 141 35.71 -4.91 -15.78
CA ASP A 141 37.07 -5.33 -16.12
C ASP A 141 36.98 -6.56 -17.03
N LYS A 142 37.25 -6.35 -18.33
CA LYS A 142 37.15 -7.41 -19.34
C LYS A 142 38.25 -8.46 -19.18
N GLU A 143 39.46 -8.05 -18.80
CA GLU A 143 40.61 -8.94 -18.67
C GLU A 143 40.46 -9.87 -17.48
N LYS A 144 40.03 -9.33 -16.32
CA LYS A 144 39.71 -10.13 -15.14
C LYS A 144 38.35 -10.82 -15.21
N LYS A 145 37.53 -10.44 -16.20
CA LYS A 145 36.12 -10.86 -16.36
C LYS A 145 35.32 -10.54 -15.09
N GLN A 146 35.38 -9.31 -14.61
CA GLN A 146 34.70 -8.87 -13.40
C GLN A 146 33.75 -7.71 -13.69
N ILE A 147 32.65 -7.65 -12.97
CA ILE A 147 31.71 -6.53 -13.04
C ILE A 147 31.32 -6.08 -11.64
N THR A 148 31.34 -4.77 -11.42
CA THR A 148 30.79 -4.14 -10.21
C THR A 148 29.50 -3.41 -10.59
N VAL A 149 28.41 -3.71 -9.88
CA VAL A 149 27.09 -3.15 -10.15
C VAL A 149 26.39 -2.71 -8.86
N GLN A 150 25.45 -1.78 -9.00
CA GLN A 150 24.46 -1.51 -7.97
C GLN A 150 23.44 -2.64 -7.89
N ALA A 151 23.03 -3.00 -6.68
CA ALA A 151 22.25 -4.21 -6.41
C ALA A 151 20.83 -4.21 -7.02
N GLY A 152 20.30 -3.04 -7.40
CA GLY A 152 19.00 -2.92 -8.05
C GLY A 152 18.97 -3.30 -9.53
N ILE A 153 20.13 -3.49 -10.16
CA ILE A 153 20.21 -3.88 -11.58
C ILE A 153 19.66 -5.28 -11.80
N ARG A 154 19.04 -5.54 -12.96
CA ARG A 154 18.59 -6.88 -13.35
C ARG A 154 19.70 -7.64 -14.08
N TRP A 155 19.67 -8.97 -14.02
CA TRP A 155 20.58 -9.79 -14.82
C TRP A 155 20.48 -9.50 -16.31
N ARG A 156 19.27 -9.26 -16.80
CA ARG A 156 18.99 -8.89 -18.19
C ARG A 156 19.73 -7.63 -18.62
N ASP A 157 19.76 -6.62 -17.74
CA ASP A 157 20.43 -5.35 -18.03
C ASP A 157 21.96 -5.51 -18.03
N ILE A 158 22.48 -6.40 -17.17
CA ILE A 158 23.89 -6.80 -17.22
C ILE A 158 24.20 -7.52 -18.54
N GLN A 159 23.39 -8.51 -18.92
CA GLN A 159 23.58 -9.31 -20.14
C GLN A 159 23.66 -8.43 -21.39
N LYS A 160 22.81 -7.41 -21.52
CA LYS A 160 22.87 -6.43 -22.63
C LYS A 160 24.25 -5.81 -22.82
N VAL A 161 24.96 -5.56 -21.72
CA VAL A 161 26.25 -4.85 -21.73
C VAL A 161 27.43 -5.82 -21.87
N ILE A 162 27.37 -6.99 -21.23
CA ILE A 162 28.47 -7.95 -21.24
C ILE A 162 28.45 -8.89 -22.45
N ASP A 163 27.28 -9.10 -23.07
CA ASP A 163 27.13 -10.00 -24.21
C ASP A 163 27.95 -9.56 -25.45
N PRO A 164 27.97 -8.26 -25.84
CA PRO A 164 28.87 -7.77 -26.90
C PRO A 164 30.36 -7.93 -26.59
N LEU A 165 30.72 -8.07 -25.31
CA LEU A 165 32.10 -8.32 -24.86
C LEU A 165 32.48 -9.81 -24.89
N ASN A 166 31.57 -10.68 -25.36
CA ASN A 166 31.65 -12.14 -25.28
C ASN A 166 31.77 -12.67 -23.86
N LEU A 167 31.12 -12.00 -22.91
CA LEU A 167 31.05 -12.41 -21.52
C LEU A 167 29.62 -12.83 -21.12
N SER A 168 29.52 -13.66 -20.10
CA SER A 168 28.29 -14.18 -19.52
C SER A 168 28.36 -14.13 -17.99
N ILE A 169 27.20 -14.01 -17.35
CA ILE A 169 27.07 -14.22 -15.91
C ILE A 169 27.47 -15.66 -15.57
N LYS A 170 28.25 -15.84 -14.50
CA LYS A 170 28.76 -17.15 -14.09
C LYS A 170 27.68 -18.01 -13.44
N ILE A 171 26.94 -17.47 -12.47
CA ILE A 171 25.86 -18.14 -11.73
C ILE A 171 24.68 -17.17 -11.56
N MET A 172 23.47 -17.65 -11.88
CA MET A 172 22.20 -16.95 -11.68
C MET A 172 21.05 -17.97 -11.74
N GLN A 173 19.87 -17.62 -11.25
CA GLN A 173 18.65 -18.40 -11.53
C GLN A 173 18.26 -18.34 -13.02
N THR A 174 17.40 -19.26 -13.47
CA THR A 174 16.99 -19.41 -14.89
C THR A 174 16.54 -18.11 -15.55
N TYR A 175 15.84 -17.27 -14.81
CA TYR A 175 15.21 -16.05 -15.33
C TYR A 175 16.06 -14.80 -15.07
N SER A 176 16.14 -13.94 -16.08
CA SER A 176 17.05 -12.78 -16.13
C SER A 176 16.46 -11.47 -15.63
N ASN A 177 15.15 -11.42 -15.37
CA ASN A 177 14.43 -10.23 -14.89
C ASN A 177 14.56 -9.98 -13.37
N PHE A 178 15.25 -10.85 -12.63
CA PHE A 178 15.56 -10.67 -11.21
C PHE A 178 16.64 -9.60 -11.01
N THR A 179 16.50 -8.82 -9.94
CA THR A 179 17.54 -7.90 -9.46
C THR A 179 18.69 -8.65 -8.81
N VAL A 180 19.93 -8.21 -9.01
CA VAL A 180 21.15 -8.81 -8.44
C VAL A 180 21.09 -8.91 -6.91
N GLY A 181 20.70 -7.83 -6.24
CA GLY A 181 20.59 -7.79 -4.77
C GLY A 181 19.57 -8.77 -4.23
N GLY A 182 18.41 -8.90 -4.90
CA GLY A 182 17.40 -9.90 -4.56
C GLY A 182 17.93 -11.33 -4.73
N ALA A 183 18.61 -11.61 -5.84
CA ALA A 183 19.20 -12.92 -6.13
C ALA A 183 20.30 -13.32 -5.14
N ILE A 184 21.14 -12.38 -4.73
CA ILE A 184 22.19 -12.61 -3.71
C ILE A 184 21.59 -12.74 -2.31
N SER A 185 20.55 -11.97 -1.98
CA SER A 185 19.87 -12.05 -0.68
C SER A 185 19.25 -13.43 -0.42
N VAL A 186 18.96 -14.19 -1.47
CA VAL A 186 18.46 -15.57 -1.37
C VAL A 186 19.56 -16.61 -1.63
N ASN A 187 20.81 -16.19 -1.85
CA ASN A 187 21.92 -17.04 -2.28
C ASN A 187 21.52 -17.94 -3.46
N CYS A 188 21.07 -17.33 -4.56
CA CYS A 188 20.47 -18.06 -5.65
C CYS A 188 21.39 -19.09 -6.31
N HIS A 189 20.77 -20.04 -7.01
CA HIS A 189 21.44 -20.99 -7.88
C HIS A 189 20.70 -21.12 -9.20
N GLY A 190 21.31 -21.85 -10.12
CA GLY A 190 20.77 -22.09 -11.45
C GLY A 190 20.97 -23.52 -11.91
N ARG A 191 21.06 -23.69 -13.22
CA ARG A 191 21.25 -25.00 -13.87
C ARG A 191 22.73 -25.33 -14.09
N TYR A 192 23.65 -24.59 -13.48
CA TYR A 192 25.07 -24.57 -13.85
C TYR A 192 25.84 -25.75 -13.22
N ILE A 193 26.29 -26.69 -14.04
CA ILE A 193 27.08 -27.85 -13.57
C ILE A 193 28.48 -27.40 -13.12
N GLY A 194 28.98 -28.05 -12.07
CA GLY A 194 30.29 -27.72 -11.46
C GLY A 194 30.28 -26.45 -10.61
N HIS A 195 29.10 -25.93 -10.29
CA HIS A 195 28.91 -24.74 -9.48
C HIS A 195 27.96 -25.01 -8.31
N GLY A 196 28.08 -24.19 -7.27
CA GLY A 196 27.15 -24.17 -6.14
C GLY A 196 26.25 -22.93 -6.19
N PRO A 197 25.85 -22.40 -5.02
CA PRO A 197 25.16 -21.13 -4.92
C PRO A 197 26.00 -19.94 -5.44
N ILE A 198 25.33 -18.81 -5.68
CA ILE A 198 25.91 -17.60 -6.25
C ILE A 198 27.07 -17.03 -5.42
N ILE A 199 27.13 -17.27 -4.10
CA ILE A 199 28.23 -16.84 -3.22
C ILE A 199 29.62 -17.18 -3.79
N SER A 200 29.75 -18.31 -4.49
CA SER A 200 31.00 -18.76 -5.12
C SER A 200 31.45 -17.90 -6.32
N SER A 201 30.58 -17.01 -6.81
CA SER A 201 30.85 -16.04 -7.89
C SER A 201 30.85 -14.59 -7.41
N VAL A 202 30.44 -14.32 -6.16
CA VAL A 202 30.53 -13.00 -5.54
C VAL A 202 31.93 -12.80 -5.00
N LEU A 203 32.57 -11.70 -5.40
CA LEU A 203 33.91 -11.34 -4.97
C LEU A 203 33.88 -10.35 -3.79
N GLU A 204 32.96 -9.39 -3.82
CA GLU A 204 32.83 -8.35 -2.81
C GLU A 204 31.40 -7.79 -2.78
N VAL A 205 30.96 -7.36 -1.60
CA VAL A 205 29.71 -6.61 -1.40
C VAL A 205 29.96 -5.35 -0.60
N LYS A 206 29.25 -4.28 -0.95
CA LYS A 206 29.14 -3.06 -0.14
C LYS A 206 27.74 -3.00 0.43
N ILE A 207 27.63 -2.89 1.75
CA ILE A 207 26.35 -2.91 2.47
C ILE A 207 26.13 -1.61 3.26
N ILE A 208 24.87 -1.31 3.54
CA ILE A 208 24.46 -0.21 4.44
C ILE A 208 23.72 -0.83 5.62
N THR A 209 24.27 -0.65 6.82
CA THR A 209 23.76 -1.21 8.08
C THR A 209 22.61 -0.38 8.67
N ALA A 210 22.01 -0.86 9.77
CA ALA A 210 20.82 -0.25 10.36
C ALA A 210 21.10 1.15 10.96
N ASN A 211 22.35 1.44 11.33
CA ASN A 211 22.81 2.77 11.74
C ASN A 211 23.21 3.68 10.54
N GLY A 212 23.12 3.17 9.31
CA GLY A 212 23.48 3.89 8.09
C GLY A 212 24.98 3.96 7.80
N GLU A 213 25.80 3.08 8.41
CA GLU A 213 27.22 2.93 8.05
C GLU A 213 27.37 2.12 6.77
N ILE A 214 28.41 2.44 5.99
CA ILE A 214 28.74 1.73 4.75
C ILE A 214 29.90 0.80 5.03
N ILE A 215 29.70 -0.50 4.84
CA ILE A 215 30.70 -1.54 5.10
C ILE A 215 31.01 -2.27 3.79
N THR A 216 32.29 -2.49 3.53
CA THR A 216 32.75 -3.38 2.44
C THR A 216 33.10 -4.73 3.05
N ALA A 217 32.61 -5.82 2.44
CA ALA A 217 32.82 -7.17 2.92
C ALA A 217 33.17 -8.14 1.78
N ASN A 218 34.15 -9.00 2.02
CA ASN A 218 34.61 -10.07 1.14
C ASN A 218 35.18 -11.22 2.00
N ARG A 219 35.87 -12.18 1.39
CA ARG A 219 36.44 -13.34 2.11
C ARG A 219 37.57 -12.99 3.08
N GLU A 220 38.22 -11.84 2.90
CA GLU A 220 39.38 -11.39 3.69
C GLU A 220 39.01 -10.26 4.68
N VAL A 221 38.03 -9.43 4.32
CA VAL A 221 37.60 -8.24 5.07
C VAL A 221 36.13 -8.38 5.47
N ASN A 222 35.82 -8.25 6.77
CA ASN A 222 34.46 -8.41 7.30
C ASN A 222 33.79 -9.71 6.84
N GLN A 223 34.54 -10.82 6.91
CA GLN A 223 34.12 -12.12 6.37
C GLN A 223 32.81 -12.62 6.98
N ASP A 224 32.58 -12.39 8.27
CA ASP A 224 31.33 -12.72 8.96
C ASP A 224 30.13 -12.00 8.34
N ILE A 225 30.29 -10.73 7.98
CA ILE A 225 29.26 -9.95 7.26
C ILE A 225 29.05 -10.48 5.84
N PHE A 226 30.13 -10.81 5.11
CA PHE A 226 30.04 -11.40 3.76
C PHE A 226 29.23 -12.70 3.79
N ASN A 227 29.55 -13.59 4.73
CA ASN A 227 28.91 -14.89 4.92
C ASN A 227 27.45 -14.78 5.38
N ALA A 228 27.09 -13.71 6.09
CA ALA A 228 25.73 -13.51 6.59
C ALA A 228 24.82 -12.75 5.62
N VAL A 229 25.35 -11.83 4.81
CA VAL A 229 24.52 -11.00 3.93
C VAL A 229 24.07 -11.76 2.67
N ILE A 230 24.91 -12.65 2.15
CA ILE A 230 24.57 -13.52 1.02
C ILE A 230 23.72 -14.68 1.55
N GLY A 231 22.48 -14.79 1.06
CA GLY A 231 21.47 -15.65 1.71
C GLY A 231 20.91 -15.06 3.00
N GLY A 232 21.16 -13.77 3.27
CA GLY A 232 20.73 -13.10 4.50
C GLY A 232 19.34 -12.45 4.44
N TYR A 233 18.61 -12.58 3.33
CA TYR A 233 17.23 -12.10 3.15
C TYR A 233 17.01 -10.63 3.57
N GLY A 234 18.02 -9.77 3.39
CA GLY A 234 17.98 -8.36 3.75
C GLY A 234 18.11 -8.06 5.26
N GLY A 235 18.32 -9.06 6.11
CA GLY A 235 18.34 -8.87 7.57
C GLY A 235 19.63 -8.27 8.13
N ILE A 236 20.75 -8.32 7.40
CA ILE A 236 22.05 -7.77 7.84
C ILE A 236 22.21 -6.31 7.43
N GLY A 237 21.66 -5.92 6.27
CA GLY A 237 21.76 -4.58 5.72
C GLY A 237 21.32 -4.51 4.26
N VAL A 238 21.25 -3.29 3.73
CA VAL A 238 20.98 -3.05 2.31
C VAL A 238 22.25 -3.33 1.51
N ILE A 239 22.23 -4.32 0.62
CA ILE A 239 23.31 -4.51 -0.37
C ILE A 239 23.23 -3.34 -1.36
N ALA A 240 24.25 -2.48 -1.36
CA ALA A 240 24.35 -1.34 -2.27
C ALA A 240 25.06 -1.76 -3.57
N GLU A 241 26.27 -2.29 -3.47
CA GLU A 241 27.08 -2.68 -4.64
C GLU A 241 27.59 -4.10 -4.49
N VAL A 242 27.82 -4.76 -5.63
CA VAL A 242 28.32 -6.14 -5.71
C VAL A 242 29.34 -6.23 -6.82
N THR A 243 30.47 -6.87 -6.55
CA THR A 243 31.44 -7.29 -7.56
C THR A 243 31.29 -8.79 -7.84
N LEU A 244 31.09 -9.15 -9.10
CA LEU A 244 30.82 -10.52 -9.57
C LEU A 244 31.89 -10.98 -10.56
N GLN A 245 32.22 -12.27 -10.48
CA GLN A 245 33.01 -12.97 -11.50
C GLN A 245 32.12 -13.36 -12.70
N LEU A 246 32.58 -13.05 -13.91
CA LEU A 246 32.00 -13.43 -15.20
C LEU A 246 32.79 -14.59 -15.83
N VAL A 247 32.20 -15.16 -16.88
CA VAL A 247 32.78 -16.21 -17.74
C VAL A 247 32.61 -15.86 -19.21
N ASP A 248 33.18 -16.65 -20.11
CA ASP A 248 33.00 -16.45 -21.54
C ASP A 248 31.57 -16.82 -21.99
N ASN A 249 31.04 -16.08 -22.96
CA ASN A 249 29.82 -16.44 -23.65
C ASN A 249 30.14 -17.47 -24.74
N GLU A 250 29.93 -18.74 -24.44
CA GLU A 250 30.24 -19.86 -25.31
C GLU A 250 28.99 -20.37 -26.05
N LYS A 251 29.18 -21.11 -27.15
CA LYS A 251 28.09 -21.83 -27.81
C LYS A 251 27.78 -23.12 -27.05
N VAL A 252 26.51 -23.42 -26.88
CA VAL A 252 26.03 -24.63 -26.21
C VAL A 252 25.03 -25.40 -27.07
N GLU A 253 25.18 -26.72 -27.10
CA GLU A 253 24.30 -27.66 -27.79
C GLU A 253 23.43 -28.44 -26.80
N ARG A 254 22.13 -28.51 -27.07
CA ARG A 254 21.15 -29.18 -26.21
C ARG A 254 21.06 -30.67 -26.53
N PHE A 255 21.23 -31.50 -25.51
CA PHE A 255 21.01 -32.95 -25.51
C PHE A 255 19.92 -33.31 -24.51
N HIS A 256 19.17 -34.37 -24.78
CA HIS A 256 18.16 -34.86 -23.84
C HIS A 256 18.07 -36.39 -23.87
N GLU A 257 17.68 -36.98 -22.74
CA GLU A 257 17.47 -38.41 -22.60
C GLU A 257 16.38 -38.69 -21.57
N VAL A 258 15.47 -39.61 -21.90
CA VAL A 258 14.38 -40.04 -21.01
C VAL A 258 14.72 -41.42 -20.47
N MET A 259 14.63 -41.59 -19.15
CA MET A 259 14.99 -42.83 -18.47
C MET A 259 14.12 -43.08 -17.23
N PRO A 260 14.04 -44.33 -16.73
CA PRO A 260 13.54 -44.62 -15.39
C PRO A 260 14.32 -43.85 -14.33
N ILE A 261 13.64 -43.36 -13.30
CA ILE A 261 14.27 -42.54 -12.26
C ILE A 261 15.33 -43.29 -11.46
N GLU A 262 15.21 -44.62 -11.37
CA GLU A 262 16.15 -45.51 -10.69
C GLU A 262 17.54 -45.51 -11.35
N GLU A 263 17.59 -45.24 -12.65
CA GLU A 263 18.80 -45.19 -13.48
C GLU A 263 19.47 -43.81 -13.49
N TYR A 264 18.70 -42.75 -13.18
CA TYR A 264 19.14 -41.36 -13.31
C TYR A 264 20.41 -41.04 -12.53
N LYS A 265 20.57 -41.55 -11.31
CA LYS A 265 21.76 -41.26 -10.51
C LYS A 265 23.03 -41.81 -11.17
N ALA A 266 22.97 -43.02 -11.70
CA ALA A 266 24.09 -43.64 -12.39
C ALA A 266 24.39 -42.91 -13.70
N TYR A 267 23.36 -42.52 -14.44
CA TYR A 267 23.49 -41.68 -15.62
C TYR A 267 24.16 -40.33 -15.32
N PHE A 268 23.70 -39.63 -14.27
CA PHE A 268 24.22 -38.35 -13.85
C PHE A 268 25.69 -38.44 -13.45
N ASP A 269 26.07 -39.43 -12.62
CA ASP A 269 27.45 -39.62 -12.19
C ASP A 269 28.39 -39.89 -13.37
N LYS A 270 27.94 -40.67 -14.35
CA LYS A 270 28.74 -41.07 -15.52
C LYS A 270 28.87 -39.95 -16.55
N ASN A 271 27.78 -39.27 -16.88
CA ASN A 271 27.71 -38.42 -18.08
C ASN A 271 27.73 -36.92 -17.78
N ILE A 272 27.33 -36.51 -16.56
CA ILE A 272 27.09 -35.11 -16.23
C ILE A 272 28.04 -34.60 -15.14
N ARG A 273 28.06 -35.24 -13.97
CA ARG A 273 28.60 -34.69 -12.70
C ARG A 273 30.00 -34.09 -12.82
N ASN A 274 30.90 -34.75 -13.55
CA ASN A 274 32.30 -34.37 -13.71
C ASN A 274 32.66 -33.94 -15.14
N ASN A 275 31.67 -33.79 -16.02
CA ASN A 275 31.90 -33.41 -17.40
C ASN A 275 32.02 -31.88 -17.53
N LYS A 276 33.23 -31.40 -17.82
CA LYS A 276 33.55 -29.96 -17.95
C LYS A 276 32.91 -29.30 -19.17
N ASP A 277 32.48 -30.09 -20.14
CA ASP A 277 31.78 -29.58 -21.32
C ASP A 277 30.30 -29.33 -21.03
N VAL A 278 29.71 -29.95 -20.00
CA VAL A 278 28.32 -29.69 -19.60
C VAL A 278 28.26 -28.35 -18.86
N VAL A 279 27.61 -27.38 -19.50
CA VAL A 279 27.41 -26.03 -18.96
C VAL A 279 26.15 -25.95 -18.12
N PHE A 280 25.03 -26.44 -18.67
CA PHE A 280 23.75 -26.47 -17.99
C PHE A 280 23.21 -27.90 -17.90
N GLN A 281 22.49 -28.21 -16.82
CA GLN A 281 21.70 -29.41 -16.71
C GLN A 281 20.37 -29.16 -15.98
N ASN A 282 19.34 -29.85 -16.43
CA ASN A 282 18.03 -29.85 -15.81
C ASN A 282 17.36 -31.22 -15.99
N GLY A 283 17.02 -31.88 -14.89
CA GLY A 283 16.15 -33.05 -14.89
C GLY A 283 14.69 -32.64 -14.79
N ASN A 284 13.78 -33.26 -15.53
CA ASN A 284 12.34 -33.03 -15.44
C ASN A 284 11.64 -34.34 -15.06
N LEU A 285 11.16 -34.44 -13.82
CA LEU A 285 10.38 -35.59 -13.37
C LEU A 285 8.95 -35.51 -13.88
N TYR A 286 8.42 -36.63 -14.37
CA TYR A 286 7.05 -36.70 -14.88
C TYR A 286 6.04 -37.02 -13.76
N PRO A 287 5.15 -36.08 -13.38
CA PRO A 287 4.05 -36.36 -12.48
C PRO A 287 2.97 -37.21 -13.18
N PRO A 288 2.08 -37.91 -12.44
CA PRO A 288 1.98 -37.95 -10.99
C PRO A 288 2.76 -39.12 -10.33
N LYS A 289 3.41 -39.97 -11.15
CA LYS A 289 4.12 -41.16 -10.66
C LYS A 289 5.55 -40.86 -10.24
N TYR A 290 6.20 -39.92 -10.93
CA TYR A 290 7.61 -39.55 -10.71
C TYR A 290 8.59 -40.72 -10.87
N ASP A 291 8.21 -41.72 -11.69
CA ASP A 291 8.98 -42.93 -12.02
C ASP A 291 9.88 -42.75 -13.26
N LYS A 292 9.69 -41.65 -13.99
CA LYS A 292 10.52 -41.29 -15.15
C LYS A 292 11.03 -39.87 -15.06
N ILE A 293 12.21 -39.66 -15.64
CA ILE A 293 12.85 -38.36 -15.74
C ILE A 293 13.40 -38.13 -17.15
N MET A 294 13.27 -36.89 -17.61
CA MET A 294 14.00 -36.40 -18.77
C MET A 294 15.18 -35.56 -18.31
N SER A 295 16.41 -36.04 -18.55
CA SER A 295 17.62 -35.26 -18.33
C SER A 295 17.90 -34.42 -19.56
N VAL A 296 17.94 -33.10 -19.42
CA VAL A 296 18.34 -32.16 -20.47
C VAL A 296 19.68 -31.55 -20.08
N SER A 297 20.65 -31.59 -20.99
CA SER A 297 21.97 -30.98 -20.79
C SER A 297 22.34 -30.08 -21.95
N TRP A 298 23.15 -29.06 -21.67
CA TRP A 298 23.69 -28.15 -22.67
C TRP A 298 25.20 -28.20 -22.59
N GLN A 299 25.84 -28.67 -23.65
CA GLN A 299 27.28 -28.91 -23.69
C GLN A 299 27.97 -27.90 -24.61
N LYS A 300 29.19 -27.49 -24.25
CA LYS A 300 30.03 -26.64 -25.10
C LYS A 300 30.21 -27.28 -26.47
N THR A 301 30.12 -26.49 -27.53
CA THR A 301 30.25 -27.00 -28.90
C THR A 301 30.93 -26.01 -29.82
N THR A 302 31.55 -26.52 -30.87
CA THR A 302 32.05 -25.73 -32.01
C THR A 302 31.07 -25.71 -33.18
N ASN A 303 29.97 -26.48 -33.10
CA ASN A 303 28.94 -26.56 -34.13
C ASN A 303 28.37 -25.16 -34.48
N PRO A 304 27.89 -24.97 -35.73
CA PRO A 304 27.22 -23.73 -36.11
C PRO A 304 25.95 -23.51 -35.30
N LEU A 305 25.62 -22.24 -35.05
CA LEU A 305 24.39 -21.86 -34.36
C LEU A 305 23.18 -22.26 -35.19
N THR A 306 22.20 -22.91 -34.55
CA THR A 306 20.86 -23.09 -35.13
C THR A 306 19.95 -21.92 -34.77
N ASP A 307 20.28 -21.21 -33.68
CA ASP A 307 19.66 -19.96 -33.24
C ASP A 307 20.75 -18.89 -33.16
N THR A 308 20.70 -17.92 -34.08
CA THR A 308 21.72 -16.88 -34.22
C THR A 308 21.60 -15.76 -33.21
N ASP A 309 20.45 -15.65 -32.53
CA ASP A 309 20.25 -14.61 -31.53
C ASP A 309 21.13 -14.83 -30.31
N ARG A 310 21.67 -13.74 -29.77
CA ARG A 310 22.50 -13.79 -28.57
C ARG A 310 21.71 -13.72 -27.28
N LEU A 311 20.50 -13.16 -27.33
CA LEU A 311 19.60 -12.92 -26.20
C LEU A 311 18.14 -13.12 -26.63
N ILE A 312 17.26 -13.50 -25.71
CA ILE A 312 15.82 -13.57 -25.97
C ILE A 312 15.27 -12.13 -26.07
N PRO A 313 14.36 -11.81 -27.00
CA PRO A 313 13.70 -10.50 -27.06
C PRO A 313 12.93 -10.19 -25.76
N GLU A 314 12.82 -8.92 -25.37
CA GLU A 314 12.15 -8.53 -24.10
C GLU A 314 10.64 -8.46 -24.20
N ASP A 315 10.15 -8.31 -25.43
CA ASP A 315 8.75 -8.33 -25.83
C ASP A 315 8.24 -9.74 -26.18
N GLU A 316 9.06 -10.77 -25.95
CA GLU A 316 8.64 -12.17 -26.06
C GLU A 316 7.40 -12.40 -25.16
N ASN A 317 6.36 -12.98 -25.76
CA ASN A 317 5.04 -13.08 -25.12
C ASN A 317 4.77 -14.44 -24.50
N TYR A 318 5.63 -15.44 -24.76
CA TYR A 318 5.60 -16.81 -24.20
C TYR A 318 4.20 -17.47 -24.22
N TRP A 319 3.37 -17.10 -25.19
CA TRP A 319 1.96 -17.48 -25.16
C TRP A 319 1.79 -19.01 -25.23
N VAL A 320 2.71 -19.71 -25.91
CA VAL A 320 2.72 -21.17 -26.03
C VAL A 320 3.03 -21.80 -24.67
N GLU A 321 4.12 -21.40 -24.03
CA GLU A 321 4.59 -21.94 -22.76
C GLU A 321 3.53 -21.77 -21.65
N SER A 322 2.90 -20.59 -21.57
CA SER A 322 1.81 -20.34 -20.62
C SER A 322 0.60 -21.24 -20.88
N HIS A 323 0.24 -21.50 -22.13
CA HIS A 323 -0.84 -22.43 -22.48
C HIS A 323 -0.49 -23.89 -22.15
N LEU A 324 0.75 -24.31 -22.40
CA LEU A 324 1.21 -25.67 -22.08
C LEU A 324 1.18 -25.91 -20.57
N ALA A 325 1.58 -24.95 -19.74
CA ALA A 325 1.42 -25.02 -18.30
C ALA A 325 -0.07 -25.18 -17.89
N GLY A 326 -0.97 -24.47 -18.57
CA GLY A 326 -2.41 -24.61 -18.44
C GLY A 326 -2.90 -26.03 -18.74
N VAL A 327 -2.43 -26.65 -19.83
CA VAL A 327 -2.77 -28.03 -20.20
C VAL A 327 -2.33 -29.00 -19.11
N VAL A 328 -1.10 -28.89 -18.61
CA VAL A 328 -0.58 -29.76 -17.54
C VAL A 328 -1.41 -29.62 -16.24
N SER A 329 -1.97 -28.44 -15.99
CA SER A 329 -2.78 -28.17 -14.80
C SER A 329 -4.15 -28.86 -14.78
N TRP A 330 -4.62 -29.44 -15.90
CA TRP A 330 -5.91 -30.16 -16.02
C TRP A 330 -6.00 -31.46 -15.22
N GLY A 331 -4.91 -31.88 -14.56
CA GLY A 331 -4.84 -33.12 -13.80
C GLY A 331 -4.02 -34.18 -14.53
N ASN A 332 -4.36 -35.45 -14.37
CA ASN A 332 -3.53 -36.55 -14.87
C ASN A 332 -3.53 -36.65 -16.41
N SER A 333 -4.62 -36.25 -17.07
CA SER A 333 -4.70 -36.21 -18.54
C SER A 333 -3.72 -35.19 -19.13
N GLY A 334 -3.66 -33.98 -18.56
CA GLY A 334 -2.71 -32.94 -18.97
C GLY A 334 -1.25 -33.36 -18.83
N LYS A 335 -0.93 -34.02 -17.71
CA LYS A 335 0.41 -34.57 -17.45
C LYS A 335 0.80 -35.65 -18.45
N TRP A 336 -0.15 -36.52 -18.81
CA TRP A 336 0.05 -37.54 -19.84
C TRP A 336 0.29 -36.91 -21.23
N ILE A 337 -0.47 -35.88 -21.60
CA ILE A 337 -0.29 -35.16 -22.89
C ILE A 337 1.12 -34.55 -22.96
N ARG A 338 1.60 -33.98 -21.85
CA ARG A 338 2.97 -33.45 -21.79
C ARG A 338 4.02 -34.53 -22.07
N GLU A 339 3.95 -35.66 -21.36
CA GLU A 339 4.93 -36.75 -21.47
C GLU A 339 4.96 -37.38 -22.87
N TYR A 340 3.80 -37.65 -23.47
CA TYR A 340 3.72 -38.47 -24.69
C TYR A 340 3.53 -37.66 -25.98
N ALA A 341 3.20 -36.38 -25.91
CA ALA A 341 2.99 -35.54 -27.09
C ALA A 341 3.85 -34.27 -27.11
N ILE A 342 3.77 -33.43 -26.07
CA ILE A 342 4.40 -32.10 -26.08
C ILE A 342 5.93 -32.20 -25.99
N ASP A 343 6.44 -32.85 -24.94
CA ASP A 343 7.88 -32.90 -24.68
C ASP A 343 8.63 -33.61 -25.83
N PRO A 344 8.17 -34.77 -26.36
CA PRO A 344 8.80 -35.39 -27.52
C PRO A 344 8.91 -34.44 -28.72
N LEU A 345 7.86 -33.67 -29.04
CA LEU A 345 7.88 -32.74 -30.18
C LEU A 345 8.80 -31.53 -29.94
N TYR A 346 8.81 -30.99 -28.72
CA TYR A 346 9.63 -29.82 -28.35
C TYR A 346 11.14 -30.10 -28.39
N PHE A 347 11.53 -31.34 -28.11
CA PHE A 347 12.94 -31.75 -28.04
C PHE A 347 13.49 -32.39 -29.33
N ILE A 348 12.68 -32.58 -30.39
CA ILE A 348 13.14 -33.06 -31.72
C ILE A 348 14.22 -32.15 -32.34
N PRO A 349 14.05 -30.81 -32.40
CA PRO A 349 15.01 -29.97 -33.08
C PRO A 349 16.34 -29.94 -32.33
N LYS A 350 17.44 -30.21 -33.05
CA LYS A 350 18.79 -29.91 -32.56
C LYS A 350 18.88 -28.42 -32.29
N THR A 351 19.41 -28.04 -31.13
CA THR A 351 19.57 -26.63 -30.80
C THR A 351 21.00 -26.33 -30.38
N VAL A 352 21.63 -25.41 -31.11
CA VAL A 352 22.91 -24.79 -30.78
C VAL A 352 22.68 -23.29 -30.65
N ARG A 353 22.90 -22.74 -29.46
CA ARG A 353 22.66 -21.32 -29.14
C ARG A 353 23.77 -20.77 -28.24
N TRP A 354 23.81 -19.44 -28.07
CA TRP A 354 24.72 -18.82 -27.10
C TRP A 354 24.33 -19.12 -25.65
N ARG A 355 25.32 -19.23 -24.76
CA ARG A 355 25.12 -19.35 -23.31
C ARG A 355 24.21 -18.25 -22.77
N ASN A 356 24.43 -17.00 -23.20
CA ASN A 356 23.59 -15.87 -22.81
C ASN A 356 22.13 -16.02 -23.28
N LYS A 357 21.88 -16.52 -24.49
CA LYS A 357 20.52 -16.79 -24.99
C LYS A 357 19.80 -17.77 -24.05
N GLU A 358 20.46 -18.87 -23.73
CA GLU A 358 19.97 -19.90 -22.78
C GLU A 358 19.80 -19.39 -21.33
N ALA A 359 20.49 -18.31 -20.95
CA ALA A 359 20.41 -17.70 -19.63
C ALA A 359 19.57 -16.40 -19.61
N SER A 360 18.76 -16.14 -20.63
CA SER A 360 18.03 -14.86 -20.79
C SER A 360 16.50 -14.97 -20.77
N TYR A 361 15.97 -16.07 -20.22
CA TYR A 361 14.52 -16.28 -20.05
C TYR A 361 13.88 -15.18 -19.18
N ASP A 362 12.57 -14.97 -19.35
CA ASP A 362 11.75 -14.07 -18.53
C ASP A 362 10.68 -14.85 -17.76
N VAL A 363 10.37 -14.42 -16.53
CA VAL A 363 9.31 -15.04 -15.69
C VAL A 363 7.94 -14.99 -16.36
N LYS A 364 7.69 -14.10 -17.33
CA LYS A 364 6.49 -14.12 -18.17
C LYS A 364 6.17 -15.50 -18.74
N GLU A 365 7.17 -16.34 -18.99
CA GLU A 365 7.01 -17.74 -19.38
C GLU A 365 6.12 -18.55 -18.42
N LEU A 366 6.13 -18.19 -17.14
CA LEU A 366 5.39 -18.86 -16.06
C LEU A 366 4.14 -18.09 -15.62
N GLU A 367 3.93 -16.86 -16.09
CA GLU A 367 2.84 -16.02 -15.60
C GLU A 367 1.49 -16.50 -16.16
N PRO A 368 0.48 -16.74 -15.31
CA PRO A 368 -0.87 -17.01 -15.77
C PRO A 368 -1.54 -15.72 -16.26
N SER A 369 -2.64 -15.87 -17.01
CA SER A 369 -3.42 -14.73 -17.50
C SER A 369 -4.12 -13.93 -16.39
N SER A 370 -4.38 -14.54 -15.23
CA SER A 370 -4.93 -13.90 -14.04
C SER A 370 -4.51 -14.65 -12.78
N ARG A 371 -4.43 -13.93 -11.65
CA ARG A 371 -4.08 -14.46 -10.32
C ARG A 371 -5.18 -14.23 -9.26
N GLU A 372 -6.40 -13.87 -9.66
CA GLU A 372 -7.47 -13.53 -8.71
C GLU A 372 -7.98 -14.74 -7.91
N LYS A 373 -8.22 -15.87 -8.59
CA LYS A 373 -8.80 -17.08 -7.98
C LYS A 373 -7.77 -18.17 -7.69
N ASP A 374 -6.77 -18.27 -8.56
CA ASP A 374 -5.71 -19.25 -8.47
C ASP A 374 -4.38 -18.63 -8.91
N THR A 375 -3.28 -19.28 -8.51
CA THR A 375 -1.94 -18.76 -8.73
C THR A 375 -0.96 -19.92 -8.81
N TYR A 376 0.18 -19.66 -9.42
CA TYR A 376 1.28 -20.61 -9.53
C TYR A 376 2.41 -20.21 -8.61
N VAL A 377 2.96 -21.18 -7.90
CA VAL A 377 3.93 -20.99 -6.82
C VAL A 377 5.04 -22.03 -6.95
N LEU A 378 6.21 -21.68 -6.45
CA LEU A 378 7.36 -22.58 -6.34
C LEU A 378 7.60 -23.00 -4.89
N GLN A 379 8.08 -24.22 -4.72
CA GLN A 379 8.79 -24.69 -3.54
C GLN A 379 10.08 -25.36 -4.02
N GLU A 380 11.12 -25.40 -3.18
CA GLU A 380 12.36 -26.09 -3.56
C GLU A 380 12.96 -26.80 -2.36
N TYR A 381 13.35 -28.05 -2.58
CA TYR A 381 13.90 -28.94 -1.56
C TYR A 381 15.26 -29.48 -2.00
N PHE A 382 16.25 -29.41 -1.13
CA PHE A 382 17.62 -29.81 -1.39
C PHE A 382 17.96 -31.08 -0.61
N ILE A 383 18.18 -32.18 -1.32
CA ILE A 383 18.66 -33.44 -0.73
C ILE A 383 20.11 -33.69 -1.10
N PRO A 384 20.91 -34.34 -0.23
CA PRO A 384 22.16 -34.94 -0.64
C PRO A 384 21.97 -35.88 -1.85
N VAL A 385 22.86 -35.82 -2.83
CA VAL A 385 22.71 -36.55 -4.10
C VAL A 385 22.60 -38.06 -3.93
N GLU A 386 23.14 -38.62 -2.85
CA GLU A 386 23.05 -40.03 -2.46
C GLU A 386 21.63 -40.47 -2.07
N ASN A 387 20.79 -39.55 -1.60
CA ASN A 387 19.48 -39.83 -1.02
C ASN A 387 18.33 -39.74 -2.02
N ILE A 388 18.63 -39.59 -3.33
CA ILE A 388 17.60 -39.47 -4.36
C ILE A 388 16.64 -40.67 -4.40
N LYS A 389 17.17 -41.88 -4.20
CA LYS A 389 16.36 -43.12 -4.23
C LYS A 389 15.39 -43.22 -3.04
N SER A 390 15.80 -42.74 -1.86
CA SER A 390 14.96 -42.76 -0.64
C SER A 390 13.94 -41.61 -0.62
N PHE A 391 14.30 -40.44 -1.15
CA PHE A 391 13.48 -39.24 -1.07
C PHE A 391 12.26 -39.25 -2.00
N ILE A 392 12.43 -39.71 -3.25
CA ILE A 392 11.36 -39.63 -4.26
C ILE A 392 10.07 -40.33 -3.82
N PRO A 393 10.09 -41.56 -3.24
CA PRO A 393 8.90 -42.18 -2.69
C PRO A 393 8.20 -41.34 -1.62
N LYS A 394 8.95 -40.72 -0.69
CA LYS A 394 8.41 -39.86 0.37
C LYS A 394 7.74 -38.61 -0.20
N MET A 395 8.39 -37.95 -1.15
CA MET A 395 7.82 -36.80 -1.86
C MET A 395 6.52 -37.19 -2.58
N THR A 396 6.54 -38.31 -3.31
CA THR A 396 5.37 -38.82 -4.04
C THR A 396 4.21 -39.10 -3.10
N GLU A 397 4.44 -39.73 -1.96
CA GLU A 397 3.43 -40.00 -0.93
C GLU A 397 2.77 -38.70 -0.44
N VAL A 398 3.56 -37.69 -0.08
CA VAL A 398 3.04 -36.40 0.41
C VAL A 398 2.17 -35.73 -0.66
N PHE A 399 2.62 -35.71 -1.92
CA PHE A 399 1.86 -35.11 -3.01
C PHE A 399 0.56 -35.85 -3.31
N GLN A 400 0.57 -37.19 -3.32
CA GLN A 400 -0.62 -37.99 -3.58
C GLN A 400 -1.64 -37.90 -2.45
N LYS A 401 -1.18 -38.04 -1.19
CA LYS A 401 -2.01 -37.92 0.02
C LYS A 401 -2.73 -36.58 0.09
N ASN A 402 -2.03 -35.49 -0.26
CA ASN A 402 -2.57 -34.13 -0.20
C ASN A 402 -3.17 -33.64 -1.52
N LYS A 403 -3.22 -34.48 -2.56
CA LYS A 403 -3.75 -34.16 -3.89
C LYS A 403 -3.15 -32.87 -4.47
N VAL A 404 -1.84 -32.69 -4.31
CA VAL A 404 -1.14 -31.47 -4.74
C VAL A 404 -1.16 -31.38 -6.27
N ASN A 405 -1.58 -30.22 -6.81
CA ASN A 405 -1.57 -30.00 -8.26
C ASN A 405 -0.17 -29.56 -8.74
N VAL A 406 0.76 -30.51 -8.76
CA VAL A 406 2.12 -30.32 -9.26
C VAL A 406 2.11 -30.25 -10.78
N ILE A 407 2.71 -29.19 -11.32
CA ILE A 407 2.89 -28.93 -12.75
C ILE A 407 4.21 -29.52 -13.23
N ASN A 408 5.30 -29.30 -12.48
CA ASN A 408 6.62 -29.84 -12.79
C ASN A 408 7.44 -30.03 -11.52
N VAL A 409 8.33 -31.02 -11.52
CA VAL A 409 9.43 -31.11 -10.56
C VAL A 409 10.74 -31.13 -11.35
N SER A 410 11.49 -30.03 -11.26
CA SER A 410 12.79 -29.88 -11.92
C SER A 410 13.91 -30.25 -10.94
N LEU A 411 14.83 -31.10 -11.38
CA LEU A 411 16.02 -31.49 -10.65
C LEU A 411 17.21 -30.69 -11.16
N ARG A 412 17.92 -30.04 -10.24
CA ARG A 412 19.15 -29.30 -10.51
C ARG A 412 20.24 -29.74 -9.55
N HIS A 413 21.49 -29.66 -9.99
CA HIS A 413 22.64 -30.00 -9.16
C HIS A 413 23.30 -28.74 -8.60
N ALA A 414 23.80 -28.83 -7.36
CA ALA A 414 24.63 -27.79 -6.76
C ALA A 414 25.74 -28.39 -5.91
N LEU A 415 26.95 -27.84 -6.06
CA LEU A 415 28.08 -28.10 -5.17
C LEU A 415 27.88 -27.47 -3.78
N PRO A 416 28.59 -27.97 -2.74
CA PRO A 416 28.46 -27.45 -1.39
C PRO A 416 28.78 -25.96 -1.24
N ASP A 417 28.06 -25.30 -0.34
CA ASP A 417 28.35 -23.99 0.22
C ASP A 417 28.66 -24.12 1.71
N HIS A 418 29.92 -23.85 2.04
CA HIS A 418 30.47 -23.87 3.40
C HIS A 418 30.71 -22.48 3.97
N GLU A 419 30.33 -21.43 3.22
CA GLU A 419 30.60 -20.03 3.57
C GLU A 419 29.36 -19.38 4.18
N SER A 420 28.19 -19.51 3.54
CA SER A 420 27.00 -18.78 3.98
C SER A 420 26.40 -19.33 5.27
N TYR A 421 25.95 -18.44 6.17
CA TYR A 421 25.40 -18.86 7.46
C TYR A 421 24.02 -19.52 7.34
N LEU A 422 23.25 -19.17 6.31
CA LEU A 422 21.98 -19.82 5.98
C LEU A 422 22.15 -20.69 4.72
N SER A 423 23.19 -21.53 4.71
CA SER A 423 23.50 -22.41 3.59
C SER A 423 22.43 -23.50 3.41
N TRP A 424 21.83 -23.53 2.22
CA TRP A 424 20.91 -24.59 1.80
C TRP A 424 21.63 -25.77 1.12
N ALA A 425 22.89 -25.61 0.71
CA ALA A 425 23.72 -26.64 0.09
C ALA A 425 24.90 -27.05 1.00
N ARG A 426 24.64 -27.55 2.21
CA ARG A 426 25.73 -27.95 3.13
C ARG A 426 26.55 -29.15 2.64
N LYS A 427 26.01 -29.88 1.67
CA LYS A 427 26.64 -30.99 0.93
C LYS A 427 26.37 -30.78 -0.56
N GLU A 428 26.89 -31.66 -1.39
CA GLU A 428 26.49 -31.74 -2.78
C GLU A 428 25.04 -32.24 -2.84
N VAL A 429 24.18 -31.46 -3.50
CA VAL A 429 22.73 -31.69 -3.45
C VAL A 429 22.10 -31.75 -4.83
N PHE A 430 20.97 -32.46 -4.89
CA PHE A 430 19.94 -32.19 -5.89
C PHE A 430 18.88 -31.27 -5.31
N ALA A 431 18.59 -30.20 -6.04
CA ALA A 431 17.48 -29.29 -5.79
C ALA A 431 16.25 -29.76 -6.57
N PHE A 432 15.14 -29.99 -5.85
CA PHE A 432 13.84 -30.38 -6.37
C PHE A 432 12.95 -29.15 -6.43
N VAL A 433 12.93 -28.47 -7.57
CA VAL A 433 12.11 -27.29 -7.85
C VAL A 433 10.68 -27.76 -8.16
N VAL A 434 9.79 -27.62 -7.20
CA VAL A 434 8.38 -28.01 -7.30
C VAL A 434 7.57 -26.80 -7.77
N TYR A 435 7.08 -26.86 -9.00
CA TYR A 435 6.14 -25.88 -9.54
C TYR A 435 4.72 -26.42 -9.43
N TYR A 436 3.86 -25.71 -8.71
CA TYR A 436 2.50 -26.16 -8.41
C TYR A 436 1.47 -25.03 -8.51
N LYS A 437 0.21 -25.41 -8.71
CA LYS A 437 -0.94 -24.51 -8.75
C LYS A 437 -1.75 -24.60 -7.46
N GLN A 438 -2.18 -23.47 -6.91
CA GLN A 438 -3.09 -23.38 -5.76
C GLN A 438 -4.14 -22.29 -5.95
N ASN A 439 -5.25 -22.37 -5.21
CA ASN A 439 -6.16 -21.23 -5.10
C ASN A 439 -5.59 -20.15 -4.16
N THR A 440 -6.17 -18.95 -4.23
CA THR A 440 -5.78 -17.79 -3.41
C THR A 440 -6.53 -17.68 -2.09
N ASP A 441 -7.60 -18.46 -1.90
CA ASP A 441 -8.42 -18.46 -0.68
C ASP A 441 -7.70 -19.06 0.55
N GLN A 442 -8.18 -18.73 1.75
CA GLN A 442 -7.55 -19.15 3.01
C GLN A 442 -7.51 -20.67 3.19
N LYS A 443 -8.55 -21.39 2.74
CA LYS A 443 -8.59 -22.86 2.85
C LYS A 443 -7.50 -23.51 2.01
N ALA A 444 -7.23 -22.98 0.82
CA ALA A 444 -6.13 -23.43 -0.02
C ALA A 444 -4.77 -23.10 0.59
N LYS A 445 -4.58 -21.92 1.20
CA LYS A 445 -3.36 -21.58 1.95
C LYS A 445 -3.10 -22.55 3.10
N ASP A 446 -4.13 -22.91 3.87
CA ASP A 446 -4.02 -23.87 4.97
C ASP A 446 -3.67 -25.28 4.48
N GLN A 447 -4.25 -25.71 3.34
CA GLN A 447 -3.89 -26.99 2.72
C GLN A 447 -2.43 -26.99 2.23
N VAL A 448 -1.94 -25.86 1.70
CA VAL A 448 -0.54 -25.73 1.29
C VAL A 448 0.41 -25.78 2.48
N LYS A 449 0.06 -25.08 3.57
CA LYS A 449 0.79 -25.17 4.84
C LYS A 449 0.90 -26.60 5.34
N LYS A 450 -0.18 -27.39 5.27
CA LYS A 450 -0.18 -28.79 5.69
C LYS A 450 0.84 -29.64 4.93
N TRP A 451 0.77 -29.67 3.60
CA TRP A 451 1.65 -30.56 2.83
C TRP A 451 3.10 -30.06 2.80
N THR A 452 3.33 -28.75 2.87
CA THR A 452 4.71 -28.20 2.96
C THR A 452 5.38 -28.54 4.29
N LEU A 453 4.64 -28.63 5.40
CA LEU A 453 5.15 -29.15 6.67
C LEU A 453 5.50 -30.64 6.57
N GLU A 454 4.64 -31.46 5.96
CA GLU A 454 4.93 -32.89 5.72
C GLU A 454 6.16 -33.07 4.81
N MET A 455 6.32 -32.24 3.77
CA MET A 455 7.52 -32.21 2.94
C MET A 455 8.76 -31.76 3.71
N THR A 456 8.61 -30.83 4.67
CA THR A 456 9.70 -30.37 5.54
C THR A 456 10.18 -31.51 6.44
N ASP A 457 9.29 -32.34 6.97
CA ASP A 457 9.68 -33.52 7.74
C ASP A 457 10.36 -34.58 6.85
N ALA A 458 9.82 -34.81 5.65
CA ALA A 458 10.41 -35.72 4.67
C ALA A 458 11.84 -35.30 4.30
N ILE A 459 12.07 -34.02 3.99
CA ILE A 459 13.40 -33.54 3.59
C ILE A 459 14.40 -33.58 4.75
N LEU A 460 13.97 -33.23 5.97
CA LEU A 460 14.80 -33.31 7.16
C LEU A 460 15.17 -34.75 7.53
N SER A 461 14.33 -35.73 7.19
CA SER A 461 14.64 -37.16 7.36
C SER A 461 15.77 -37.66 6.44
N GLU A 462 16.04 -36.93 5.35
CA GLU A 462 17.09 -37.22 4.38
C GLU A 462 18.36 -36.36 4.60
N ASN A 463 18.47 -35.70 5.76
CA ASN A 463 19.51 -34.71 6.05
C ASN A 463 19.57 -33.55 5.03
N GLY A 464 18.44 -33.27 4.36
CA GLY A 464 18.27 -32.17 3.43
C GLY A 464 17.79 -30.89 4.11
N THR A 465 17.45 -29.90 3.28
CA THR A 465 16.82 -28.62 3.68
C THR A 465 15.97 -28.08 2.55
N TRP A 466 15.32 -26.92 2.70
CA TRP A 466 14.44 -26.33 1.71
C TRP A 466 14.79 -24.86 1.49
N TYR A 467 14.37 -24.30 0.37
CA TYR A 467 14.69 -22.93 0.02
C TYR A 467 13.78 -21.92 0.75
N LEU A 468 14.35 -20.85 1.32
CA LEU A 468 13.59 -19.87 2.09
C LEU A 468 12.90 -18.72 1.32
N PRO A 469 13.02 -18.52 -0.02
CA PRO A 469 12.29 -17.44 -0.70
C PRO A 469 10.82 -17.78 -0.98
N TYR A 470 10.30 -18.90 -0.48
CA TYR A 470 8.92 -19.33 -0.65
C TYR A 470 8.11 -19.21 0.65
N GLN A 471 6.89 -19.75 0.70
CA GLN A 471 5.99 -19.60 1.84
C GLN A 471 6.64 -20.15 3.13
N PRO A 472 6.86 -19.32 4.19
CA PRO A 472 7.66 -19.69 5.35
C PRO A 472 6.84 -20.52 6.35
N HIS A 473 6.47 -21.76 6.00
CA HIS A 473 5.61 -22.60 6.83
C HIS A 473 6.34 -23.37 7.93
N ALA A 474 7.59 -23.79 7.70
CA ALA A 474 8.39 -24.59 8.64
C ALA A 474 8.42 -24.00 10.06
N THR A 475 8.32 -24.85 11.08
CA THR A 475 8.39 -24.42 12.49
C THR A 475 9.77 -23.86 12.84
N VAL A 476 9.91 -23.17 13.97
CA VAL A 476 11.21 -22.68 14.45
C VAL A 476 12.18 -23.85 14.67
N GLU A 477 11.69 -24.97 15.22
CA GLU A 477 12.50 -26.18 15.43
C GLU A 477 12.95 -26.82 14.11
N GLN A 478 12.03 -26.96 13.14
CA GLN A 478 12.37 -27.44 11.81
C GLN A 478 13.41 -26.54 11.16
N PHE A 479 13.23 -25.21 11.23
CA PHE A 479 14.15 -24.22 10.68
C PHE A 479 15.56 -24.38 11.26
N LYS A 480 15.69 -24.46 12.59
CA LYS A 480 17.00 -24.71 13.25
C LYS A 480 17.63 -26.03 12.81
N LYS A 481 16.85 -27.08 12.58
CA LYS A 481 17.36 -28.36 12.09
C LYS A 481 17.82 -28.28 10.63
N GLY A 482 17.09 -27.56 9.78
CA GLY A 482 17.43 -27.37 8.36
C GLY A 482 18.61 -26.41 8.14
N TYR A 483 18.73 -25.42 9.02
CA TYR A 483 19.72 -24.34 9.01
C TYR A 483 20.46 -24.27 10.35
N PRO A 484 21.37 -25.21 10.65
CA PRO A 484 22.00 -25.32 11.98
C PRO A 484 22.86 -24.11 12.37
N ASP A 485 23.37 -23.36 11.38
CA ASP A 485 24.14 -22.13 11.63
C ASP A 485 23.25 -20.87 11.76
N SER A 486 21.92 -21.02 11.82
CA SER A 486 21.00 -19.89 11.99
C SER A 486 21.26 -19.08 13.25
N ASP A 487 21.70 -19.73 14.33
CA ASP A 487 22.01 -19.04 15.59
C ASP A 487 23.23 -18.11 15.43
N LYS A 488 24.21 -18.46 14.58
CA LYS A 488 25.33 -17.56 14.23
C LYS A 488 24.87 -16.36 13.42
N TYR A 489 23.99 -16.60 12.44
CA TYR A 489 23.37 -15.53 11.64
C TYR A 489 22.61 -14.54 12.53
N PHE A 490 21.73 -15.03 13.40
CA PHE A 490 20.96 -14.15 14.26
C PHE A 490 21.80 -13.48 15.35
N ALA A 491 22.85 -14.12 15.86
CA ALA A 491 23.80 -13.46 16.76
C ALA A 491 24.47 -12.25 16.09
N LEU A 492 24.92 -12.38 14.84
CA LEU A 492 25.49 -11.26 14.09
C LEU A 492 24.44 -10.20 13.76
N LYS A 493 23.23 -10.60 13.32
CA LYS A 493 22.12 -9.68 13.09
C LYS A 493 21.81 -8.86 14.35
N ASN A 494 21.69 -9.50 15.50
CA ASN A 494 21.38 -8.84 16.77
C ASN A 494 22.51 -7.88 17.22
N LYS A 495 23.76 -8.15 16.82
CA LYS A 495 24.88 -7.25 17.05
C LYS A 495 24.84 -6.00 16.16
N LEU A 496 24.54 -6.16 14.88
CA LEU A 496 24.54 -5.06 13.88
C LEU A 496 23.24 -4.25 13.87
N ASP A 497 22.13 -4.88 14.27
CA ASP A 497 20.78 -4.32 14.29
C ASP A 497 20.04 -4.77 15.56
N PRO A 498 20.41 -4.25 16.75
CA PRO A 498 19.83 -4.68 18.03
C PRO A 498 18.32 -4.47 18.14
N GLU A 499 17.79 -3.48 17.41
CA GLU A 499 16.36 -3.16 17.35
C GLU A 499 15.62 -3.97 16.27
N GLN A 500 16.31 -4.85 15.55
CA GLN A 500 15.76 -5.68 14.47
C GLN A 500 15.07 -4.89 13.35
N ARG A 501 15.48 -3.65 13.10
CA ARG A 501 14.85 -2.75 12.13
C ARG A 501 14.79 -3.37 10.75
N PHE A 502 15.85 -4.03 10.27
CA PHE A 502 15.75 -4.77 9.01
C PHE A 502 15.00 -6.08 9.23
N THR A 503 13.76 -6.13 8.74
CA THR A 503 12.87 -7.28 8.94
C THR A 503 11.88 -7.48 7.78
N ASN A 504 11.32 -8.68 7.71
CA ASN A 504 10.31 -9.13 6.76
C ASN A 504 9.57 -10.34 7.37
N LYS A 505 8.58 -10.91 6.68
CA LYS A 505 7.80 -12.03 7.23
C LYS A 505 8.60 -13.29 7.56
N LEU A 506 9.69 -13.54 6.82
CA LEU A 506 10.58 -14.67 7.08
C LEU A 506 11.40 -14.42 8.36
N LEU A 507 12.03 -13.25 8.45
CA LEU A 507 12.88 -12.90 9.60
C LEU A 507 12.06 -12.77 10.88
N ASP A 508 10.90 -12.11 10.84
CA ASP A 508 10.03 -11.96 12.00
C ASP A 508 9.55 -13.30 12.58
N LYS A 509 9.40 -14.32 11.73
CA LYS A 509 9.03 -15.66 12.19
C LYS A 509 10.14 -16.35 13.01
N TYR A 510 11.40 -16.17 12.62
CA TYR A 510 12.54 -16.94 13.17
C TYR A 510 13.43 -16.14 14.12
N ASN A 511 13.44 -14.82 14.01
CA ASN A 511 14.06 -13.87 14.93
C ASN A 511 13.18 -12.62 15.01
N PRO A 512 12.11 -12.68 15.83
CA PRO A 512 11.07 -11.66 15.87
C PRO A 512 11.63 -10.26 16.11
N TYR A 513 10.98 -9.27 15.51
CA TYR A 513 11.34 -7.87 15.69
C TYR A 513 11.45 -7.51 17.19
N ALA A 514 12.64 -7.07 17.62
CA ALA A 514 12.91 -6.70 19.00
C ALA A 514 12.19 -5.40 19.32
N LYS A 515 11.21 -5.48 20.22
CA LYS A 515 10.44 -4.32 20.64
C LYS A 515 11.35 -3.41 21.45
N SER A 516 11.64 -2.21 20.94
CA SER A 516 12.17 -1.13 21.79
C SER A 516 11.23 -0.86 22.96
N LYS A 517 11.71 -0.25 24.06
CA LYS A 517 10.86 0.11 25.20
C LYS A 517 9.67 0.98 24.74
N ILE A 518 9.91 1.90 23.82
CA ILE A 518 8.84 2.66 23.15
C ILE A 518 7.87 1.74 22.42
N ALA A 519 8.34 0.76 21.64
CA ALA A 519 7.47 -0.19 20.95
C ALA A 519 6.66 -1.09 21.90
N GLU A 520 7.17 -1.39 23.10
CA GLU A 520 6.40 -2.06 24.15
C GLU A 520 5.35 -1.13 24.78
N GLU A 521 5.71 0.12 25.10
CA GLU A 521 4.78 1.11 25.63
C GLU A 521 3.64 1.41 24.64
N LYS A 522 3.92 1.50 23.33
CA LYS A 522 2.89 1.63 22.28
C LYS A 522 1.79 0.57 22.39
N LYS A 523 2.17 -0.69 22.68
CA LYS A 523 1.20 -1.80 22.78
C LYS A 523 0.35 -1.76 24.04
N LYS A 524 0.79 -1.03 25.08
CA LYS A 524 0.03 -0.86 26.34
C LYS A 524 -1.04 0.22 26.22
N ILE A 525 -0.91 1.13 25.26
CA ILE A 525 -1.84 2.23 25.04
C ILE A 525 -3.01 1.72 24.19
N LYS A 526 -4.21 1.66 24.79
CA LYS A 526 -5.47 1.37 24.07
C LYS A 526 -5.69 2.46 23.00
N ASP A 527 -6.09 2.04 21.80
CA ASP A 527 -6.39 2.93 20.66
C ASP A 527 -5.21 3.82 20.24
N TYR A 528 -3.97 3.34 20.42
CA TYR A 528 -2.78 4.07 19.95
C TYR A 528 -2.80 4.26 18.43
N PHE A 529 -3.09 3.18 17.70
CA PHE A 529 -3.04 3.15 16.24
C PHE A 529 -4.33 3.70 15.63
N ARG A 530 -4.19 4.57 14.63
CA ARG A 530 -5.29 5.09 13.83
C ARG A 530 -5.04 4.83 12.36
N ALA A 531 -6.11 4.59 11.62
CA ALA A 531 -6.02 4.28 10.20
C ALA A 531 -5.57 5.53 9.43
N GLU A 532 -4.46 5.42 8.67
CA GLU A 532 -3.79 6.58 8.08
C GLU A 532 -4.69 7.33 7.09
N GLU A 533 -5.56 6.62 6.35
CA GLU A 533 -6.46 7.23 5.38
C GLU A 533 -7.40 8.27 6.01
N GLN A 534 -7.66 8.17 7.31
CA GLN A 534 -8.54 9.09 8.03
C GLN A 534 -7.98 10.52 8.04
N THR A 535 -6.67 10.74 7.90
CA THR A 535 -6.13 12.11 7.76
C THR A 535 -6.68 12.83 6.53
N VAL A 536 -7.01 12.09 5.46
CA VAL A 536 -7.64 12.64 4.25
C VAL A 536 -9.16 12.55 4.33
N LEU A 537 -9.71 11.45 4.85
CA LEU A 537 -11.17 11.26 4.94
C LEU A 537 -11.84 12.20 5.96
N THR A 538 -11.12 12.71 6.97
CA THR A 538 -11.63 13.71 7.92
C THR A 538 -11.76 15.11 7.31
N VAL A 539 -11.17 15.39 6.14
CA VAL A 539 -11.26 16.70 5.49
C VAL A 539 -12.71 17.14 5.23
N PRO A 540 -13.57 16.33 4.58
CA PRO A 540 -14.99 16.65 4.43
C PRO A 540 -15.75 16.67 5.77
N GLU A 541 -15.35 15.88 6.77
CA GLU A 541 -15.97 15.92 8.11
C GLU A 541 -15.80 17.29 8.76
N TRP A 542 -14.57 17.82 8.75
CA TRP A 542 -14.25 19.14 9.30
C TRP A 542 -14.91 20.31 8.58
N TYR A 543 -15.37 20.11 7.34
CA TYR A 543 -16.17 21.13 6.68
C TYR A 543 -17.49 21.44 7.40
N LEU A 544 -18.02 20.50 8.20
CA LEU A 544 -19.15 20.75 9.12
C LEU A 544 -18.81 21.72 10.25
N VAL A 545 -17.52 21.94 10.54
CA VAL A 545 -17.04 22.86 11.57
C VAL A 545 -16.70 24.21 10.93
N TYR A 546 -16.08 24.19 9.74
CA TYR A 546 -15.76 25.41 9.01
C TYR A 546 -17.02 26.13 8.52
N ASN A 547 -18.01 25.41 8.00
CA ASN A 547 -19.15 26.05 7.37
C ASN A 547 -20.05 26.84 8.35
N PRO A 548 -20.43 26.32 9.54
CA PRO A 548 -21.15 27.12 10.53
C PRO A 548 -20.38 28.36 10.99
N LYS A 549 -19.05 28.29 11.06
CA LYS A 549 -18.20 29.44 11.34
C LYS A 549 -18.29 30.46 10.20
N GLU A 550 -18.17 30.04 8.94
CA GLU A 550 -18.33 30.92 7.77
C GLU A 550 -19.72 31.58 7.77
N TYR A 551 -20.78 30.85 8.13
CA TYR A 551 -22.12 31.41 8.27
C TYR A 551 -22.20 32.45 9.40
N ALA A 552 -21.66 32.15 10.58
CA ALA A 552 -21.63 33.09 11.70
C ALA A 552 -20.83 34.37 11.37
N ASP A 553 -19.64 34.23 10.75
CA ASP A 553 -18.81 35.35 10.29
C ASP A 553 -19.57 36.21 9.26
N TYR A 554 -20.29 35.57 8.34
CA TYR A 554 -21.08 36.25 7.32
C TYR A 554 -22.20 37.07 7.95
N LEU A 555 -22.92 36.52 8.94
CA LEU A 555 -23.98 37.24 9.64
C LEU A 555 -23.44 38.39 10.50
N GLU A 556 -22.32 38.21 11.20
CA GLU A 556 -21.68 39.25 12.00
C GLU A 556 -21.18 40.43 11.15
N SER A 557 -20.81 40.17 9.89
CA SER A 557 -20.43 41.23 8.94
C SER A 557 -21.61 42.13 8.51
N GLY A 558 -22.82 41.85 9.00
CA GLY A 558 -24.04 42.60 8.67
C GLY A 558 -24.63 42.26 7.30
N LYS A 559 -24.12 41.21 6.65
CA LYS A 559 -24.64 40.76 5.36
C LYS A 559 -25.96 40.02 5.53
N ASN A 560 -26.78 40.06 4.49
CA ASN A 560 -28.11 39.49 4.51
C ASN A 560 -28.09 37.95 4.54
N PRO A 561 -28.70 37.27 5.53
CA PRO A 561 -28.77 35.80 5.56
C PRO A 561 -29.30 35.19 4.24
N SER A 562 -30.20 35.89 3.55
CA SER A 562 -30.80 35.41 2.30
C SER A 562 -29.83 35.38 1.12
N ASP A 563 -28.69 36.06 1.22
CA ASP A 563 -27.65 36.12 0.18
C ASP A 563 -26.47 35.17 0.50
N PHE A 564 -26.54 34.42 1.60
CA PHE A 564 -25.53 33.41 1.91
C PHE A 564 -25.56 32.28 0.86
N PRO A 565 -24.40 31.90 0.29
CA PRO A 565 -24.33 30.93 -0.80
C PRO A 565 -24.43 29.47 -0.31
N PHE A 566 -25.58 29.09 0.27
CA PHE A 566 -25.84 27.73 0.77
C PHE A 566 -25.59 26.63 -0.27
N TYR A 567 -25.93 26.86 -1.55
CA TYR A 567 -25.66 25.88 -2.60
C TYR A 567 -24.15 25.66 -2.82
N LYS A 568 -23.34 26.73 -2.83
CA LYS A 568 -21.88 26.58 -2.90
C LYS A 568 -21.34 25.81 -1.70
N SER A 569 -21.98 25.93 -0.54
CA SER A 569 -21.62 25.15 0.65
C SER A 569 -21.91 23.65 0.47
N ILE A 570 -23.07 23.29 -0.07
CA ILE A 570 -23.42 21.90 -0.41
C ILE A 570 -22.42 21.34 -1.43
N ASP A 571 -22.17 22.10 -2.50
CA ASP A 571 -21.26 21.71 -3.57
C ASP A 571 -19.82 21.50 -3.06
N GLU A 572 -19.32 22.41 -2.22
CA GLU A 572 -18.00 22.29 -1.59
C GLU A 572 -17.89 21.03 -0.73
N TYR A 573 -18.90 20.71 0.10
CA TYR A 573 -18.88 19.48 0.89
C TYR A 573 -18.72 18.23 0.00
N TRP A 574 -19.57 18.10 -1.02
CA TRP A 574 -19.54 16.93 -1.91
C TRP A 574 -18.25 16.88 -2.75
N LYS A 575 -17.65 18.04 -3.08
CA LYS A 575 -16.34 18.09 -3.73
C LYS A 575 -15.24 17.56 -2.82
N LEU A 576 -15.21 17.99 -1.56
CA LEU A 576 -14.26 17.48 -0.58
C LEU A 576 -14.46 15.97 -0.36
N TYR A 577 -15.70 15.50 -0.32
CA TYR A 577 -16.04 14.08 -0.22
C TYR A 577 -15.50 13.27 -1.42
N ASP A 578 -15.87 13.63 -2.66
CA ASP A 578 -15.47 12.90 -3.87
C ASP A 578 -13.95 12.84 -4.00
N ARG A 579 -13.28 13.98 -3.80
CA ARG A 579 -11.82 14.09 -3.86
C ARG A 579 -11.13 13.23 -2.81
N SER A 580 -11.62 13.25 -1.57
CA SER A 580 -11.00 12.50 -0.47
C SER A 580 -11.17 10.99 -0.67
N ILE A 581 -12.36 10.53 -1.08
CA ILE A 581 -12.61 9.11 -1.39
C ILE A 581 -11.76 8.63 -2.55
N LYS A 582 -11.65 9.44 -3.62
CA LYS A 582 -10.84 9.09 -4.78
C LYS A 582 -9.35 9.08 -4.46
N LEU A 583 -8.85 10.03 -3.66
CA LEU A 583 -7.44 10.04 -3.23
C LEU A 583 -7.06 8.76 -2.51
N THR A 584 -7.91 8.25 -1.63
CA THR A 584 -7.60 7.09 -0.80
C THR A 584 -7.90 5.75 -1.48
N SER A 585 -8.62 5.72 -2.60
CA SER A 585 -9.20 4.49 -3.17
C SER A 585 -8.19 3.43 -3.63
N GLU A 586 -6.97 3.83 -3.98
CA GLU A 586 -5.90 2.90 -4.41
C GLU A 586 -4.78 2.74 -3.37
N ALA A 587 -4.67 3.71 -2.45
CA ALA A 587 -3.61 3.76 -1.44
C ALA A 587 -3.87 2.89 -0.22
N TYR A 588 -5.15 2.71 0.13
CA TYR A 588 -5.59 2.12 1.38
C TYR A 588 -6.73 1.12 1.17
N PRO A 589 -6.91 0.14 2.07
CA PRO A 589 -8.08 -0.73 2.09
C PRO A 589 -9.39 0.08 2.20
N GLU A 590 -10.50 -0.46 1.68
CA GLU A 590 -11.79 0.23 1.75
C GLU A 590 -12.31 0.31 3.20
N ASN A 591 -12.56 1.54 3.67
CA ASN A 591 -13.18 1.82 4.96
C ASN A 591 -14.68 2.15 4.78
N GLY A 592 -15.49 1.11 4.61
CA GLY A 592 -16.92 1.24 4.30
C GLY A 592 -17.75 1.93 5.38
N GLU A 593 -17.41 1.73 6.65
CA GLU A 593 -18.09 2.37 7.79
C GLU A 593 -17.88 3.89 7.77
N TYR A 594 -16.63 4.33 7.62
CA TYR A 594 -16.29 5.75 7.62
C TYR A 594 -16.86 6.46 6.38
N LYS A 595 -16.83 5.81 5.21
CA LYS A 595 -17.47 6.33 3.98
C LYS A 595 -18.98 6.51 4.16
N THR A 596 -19.65 5.55 4.80
CA THR A 596 -21.08 5.63 5.10
C THR A 596 -21.38 6.80 6.05
N MET A 597 -20.55 6.99 7.08
CA MET A 597 -20.67 8.13 8.01
C MET A 597 -20.59 9.46 7.25
N LEU A 598 -19.60 9.64 6.37
CA LEU A 598 -19.49 10.84 5.55
C LEU A 598 -20.72 11.04 4.65
N GLN A 599 -21.24 9.99 4.01
CA GLN A 599 -22.47 10.12 3.21
C GLN A 599 -23.67 10.58 4.04
N VAL A 600 -23.85 10.04 5.24
CA VAL A 600 -24.93 10.44 6.16
C VAL A 600 -24.78 11.92 6.53
N ILE A 601 -23.56 12.36 6.85
CA ILE A 601 -23.22 13.75 7.11
C ILE A 601 -23.61 14.65 5.91
N GLY A 602 -23.16 14.29 4.71
CA GLY A 602 -23.42 15.07 3.49
C GLY A 602 -24.89 15.17 3.14
N VAL A 603 -25.64 14.08 3.28
CA VAL A 603 -27.10 14.07 3.07
C VAL A 603 -27.79 14.97 4.10
N SER A 604 -27.40 14.88 5.38
CA SER A 604 -27.95 15.71 6.45
C SER A 604 -27.71 17.21 6.19
N MET A 605 -26.48 17.57 5.85
CA MET A 605 -26.11 18.95 5.48
C MET A 605 -26.89 19.44 4.25
N THR A 606 -27.02 18.60 3.23
CA THR A 606 -27.78 18.91 2.00
C THR A 606 -29.27 19.16 2.33
N MET A 607 -29.84 18.39 3.25
CA MET A 607 -31.22 18.59 3.71
C MET A 607 -31.38 19.89 4.49
N GLU A 608 -30.50 20.19 5.44
CA GLU A 608 -30.54 21.44 6.22
C GLU A 608 -30.42 22.65 5.28
N TYR A 609 -29.43 22.64 4.39
CA TYR A 609 -29.16 23.80 3.53
C TYR A 609 -30.13 23.89 2.36
N GLY A 610 -30.63 22.76 1.85
CA GLY A 610 -31.75 22.74 0.93
C GLY A 610 -32.99 23.41 1.53
N ALA A 611 -33.32 23.13 2.79
CA ALA A 611 -34.41 23.80 3.50
C ALA A 611 -34.15 25.29 3.68
N LYS A 612 -32.92 25.69 4.06
CA LYS A 612 -32.52 27.11 4.15
C LYS A 612 -32.59 27.83 2.81
N ILE A 613 -32.14 27.22 1.72
CA ILE A 613 -32.25 27.77 0.36
C ILE A 613 -33.70 28.05 -0.01
N LEU A 614 -34.59 27.07 0.21
CA LEU A 614 -36.02 27.22 -0.08
C LEU A 614 -36.63 28.33 0.77
N TYR A 615 -36.29 28.38 2.06
CA TYR A 615 -36.80 29.39 2.98
C TYR A 615 -36.32 30.80 2.62
N GLU A 616 -35.01 30.98 2.51
CA GLU A 616 -34.38 32.28 2.31
C GLU A 616 -34.71 32.86 0.94
N ASN A 617 -34.90 32.04 -0.10
CA ASN A 617 -35.33 32.53 -1.43
C ASN A 617 -36.84 32.75 -1.56
N THR A 618 -37.63 32.48 -0.51
CA THR A 618 -39.09 32.68 -0.52
C THR A 618 -39.53 33.62 0.60
N ILE A 619 -39.81 33.06 1.78
CA ILE A 619 -40.29 33.77 2.96
C ILE A 619 -39.22 34.73 3.46
N GLY A 620 -37.97 34.28 3.60
CA GLY A 620 -36.87 35.11 4.11
C GLY A 620 -36.65 36.38 3.28
N ARG A 621 -36.63 36.24 1.94
CA ARG A 621 -36.47 37.37 1.00
C ARG A 621 -37.70 38.27 0.90
N PHE A 622 -38.92 37.74 1.08
CA PHE A 622 -40.12 38.57 1.20
C PHE A 622 -40.08 39.42 2.49
N PHE A 623 -39.79 38.82 3.64
CA PHE A 623 -39.72 39.54 4.91
C PHE A 623 -38.50 40.46 5.02
N ASN A 624 -37.49 40.25 4.17
CA ASN A 624 -36.38 41.18 4.04
C ASN A 624 -36.79 42.56 3.51
N LEU A 625 -37.94 42.69 2.84
CA LEU A 625 -38.46 44.02 2.45
C LEU A 625 -38.81 44.91 3.65
N PHE A 626 -38.95 44.30 4.83
CA PHE A 626 -39.22 44.99 6.09
C PHE A 626 -37.98 45.03 7.01
N SER A 627 -36.77 44.73 6.48
CA SER A 627 -35.53 44.90 7.22
C SER A 627 -35.08 46.35 7.19
N GLU A 628 -34.39 46.78 8.24
CA GLU A 628 -33.84 48.13 8.40
C GLU A 628 -32.32 48.10 8.32
N GLU A 629 -31.67 49.26 8.21
CA GLU A 629 -30.22 49.36 8.06
C GLU A 629 -29.41 48.81 9.25
N LYS A 630 -30.02 48.67 10.44
CA LYS A 630 -29.37 48.11 11.63
C LYS A 630 -30.10 46.86 12.11
N ASN A 631 -29.32 45.82 12.43
CA ASN A 631 -29.84 44.56 12.99
C ASN A 631 -30.62 44.82 14.30
N SER A 632 -31.81 44.21 14.38
CA SER A 632 -32.65 44.15 15.58
C SER A 632 -31.93 43.45 16.75
N GLU A 633 -32.35 43.70 18.00
CA GLU A 633 -31.80 42.99 19.17
C GLU A 633 -32.08 41.47 19.09
N THR A 634 -33.21 41.10 18.48
CA THR A 634 -33.55 39.71 18.15
C THR A 634 -32.52 39.10 17.18
N GLU A 635 -32.18 39.79 16.08
CA GLU A 635 -31.19 39.29 15.12
C GLU A 635 -29.79 39.22 15.73
N LYS A 636 -29.37 40.20 16.53
CA LYS A 636 -28.10 40.13 17.29
C LYS A 636 -28.05 38.87 18.17
N THR A 637 -29.13 38.57 18.88
CA THR A 637 -29.21 37.36 19.73
C THR A 637 -29.12 36.08 18.91
N ILE A 638 -29.71 36.05 17.71
CA ILE A 638 -29.59 34.90 16.78
C ILE A 638 -28.14 34.75 16.29
N ILE A 639 -27.47 35.86 15.96
CA ILE A 639 -26.07 35.87 15.53
C ILE A 639 -25.17 35.34 16.66
N GLU A 640 -25.38 35.81 17.90
CA GLU A 640 -24.67 35.29 19.08
C GLU A 640 -24.88 33.78 19.26
N ALA A 641 -26.10 33.28 19.03
CA ALA A 641 -26.39 31.86 19.14
C ALA A 641 -25.66 31.03 18.08
N GLN A 642 -25.63 31.52 16.83
CA GLN A 642 -24.89 30.88 15.73
C GLN A 642 -23.39 30.90 15.99
N ARG A 643 -22.83 32.02 16.49
CA ARG A 643 -21.43 32.12 16.90
C ARG A 643 -21.10 31.13 18.01
N ALA A 644 -21.90 31.11 19.08
CA ALA A 644 -21.70 30.21 20.21
C ALA A 644 -21.77 28.73 19.79
N TYR A 645 -22.68 28.39 18.87
CA TYR A 645 -22.72 27.05 18.27
C TYR A 645 -21.45 26.77 17.47
N SER A 646 -21.04 27.70 16.59
CA SER A 646 -19.86 27.52 15.74
C SER A 646 -18.57 27.36 16.55
N ASP A 647 -18.38 28.09 17.64
CA ASP A 647 -17.18 28.01 18.49
C ASP A 647 -17.16 26.72 19.33
N PHE A 648 -18.35 26.23 19.72
CA PHE A 648 -18.48 25.01 20.53
C PHE A 648 -18.04 23.76 19.75
N ILE A 649 -18.43 23.66 18.47
CA ILE A 649 -18.18 22.45 17.67
C ILE A 649 -16.72 22.25 17.25
N TYR A 650 -15.83 23.22 17.50
CA TYR A 650 -14.37 23.03 17.34
C TYR A 650 -13.75 22.17 18.46
N GLN A 651 -14.42 22.08 19.60
CA GLN A 651 -13.87 21.47 20.81
C GLN A 651 -14.71 20.33 21.35
N THR A 652 -15.95 20.19 20.89
CA THR A 652 -16.91 19.22 21.44
C THR A 652 -17.89 18.78 20.36
N ALA A 653 -18.42 17.57 20.48
CA ALA A 653 -19.41 17.06 19.54
C ALA A 653 -20.70 17.90 19.57
N TRP A 654 -21.23 18.22 18.38
CA TRP A 654 -22.35 19.16 18.22
C TRP A 654 -23.61 18.78 19.00
N TYR A 655 -23.86 17.49 19.22
CA TYR A 655 -25.05 17.00 19.91
C TYR A 655 -25.05 17.34 21.41
N GLU A 656 -23.90 17.73 21.97
CA GLU A 656 -23.78 18.19 23.37
C GLU A 656 -24.17 19.67 23.54
N PHE A 657 -24.34 20.42 22.45
CA PHE A 657 -24.71 21.83 22.51
C PHE A 657 -26.13 22.02 23.06
N LYS A 658 -26.29 22.97 23.98
CA LYS A 658 -27.59 23.28 24.61
C LYS A 658 -28.38 24.26 23.75
N PHE A 659 -29.14 23.75 22.79
CA PHE A 659 -29.94 24.56 21.84
C PHE A 659 -31.14 25.30 22.49
N LEU A 660 -31.92 24.64 23.35
CA LEU A 660 -33.18 25.21 23.89
C LEU A 660 -33.02 26.51 24.72
N PRO A 661 -31.96 26.68 25.53
CA PRO A 661 -31.70 27.97 26.20
C PRO A 661 -31.61 29.16 25.24
N TRP A 662 -31.04 28.97 24.05
CA TRP A 662 -30.95 30.03 23.03
C TRP A 662 -32.31 30.37 22.42
N VAL A 663 -33.16 29.37 22.17
CA VAL A 663 -34.55 29.59 21.76
C VAL A 663 -35.26 30.49 22.77
N LYS A 664 -35.15 30.18 24.07
CA LYS A 664 -35.71 31.02 25.13
C LYS A 664 -35.14 32.45 25.10
N LYS A 665 -33.82 32.60 24.93
CA LYS A 665 -33.15 33.90 24.88
C LYS A 665 -33.70 34.79 23.75
N VAL A 666 -33.89 34.23 22.55
CA VAL A 666 -34.43 34.95 21.38
C VAL A 666 -35.87 35.43 21.62
N TRP A 667 -36.73 34.59 22.22
CA TRP A 667 -38.10 34.99 22.57
C TRP A 667 -38.17 36.10 23.63
N THR A 668 -37.15 36.23 24.49
CA THR A 668 -37.08 37.25 25.55
C THR A 668 -36.35 38.53 25.14
N ALA A 669 -35.81 38.61 23.92
CA ALA A 669 -35.10 39.81 23.45
C ALA A 669 -36.05 41.01 23.38
N SER A 670 -35.73 42.09 24.11
CA SER A 670 -36.48 43.35 24.09
C SER A 670 -36.15 44.13 22.83
N GLU A 671 -37.17 44.60 22.10
CA GLU A 671 -36.97 45.41 20.90
C GLU A 671 -37.09 46.91 21.24
N ASN A 672 -36.29 47.74 20.57
CA ASN A 672 -36.54 49.19 20.52
C ASN A 672 -37.71 49.49 19.59
N SER A 673 -38.41 50.62 19.79
CA SER A 673 -39.64 50.99 19.07
C SER A 673 -39.50 51.14 17.55
N ASP A 674 -38.26 51.23 17.08
CA ASP A 674 -37.95 51.66 15.71
C ASP A 674 -37.86 50.48 14.73
N HIS A 675 -37.98 49.23 15.19
CA HIS A 675 -37.78 48.02 14.37
C HIS A 675 -39.07 47.30 13.96
N SER A 676 -39.08 46.74 12.74
CA SER A 676 -40.18 45.92 12.20
C SER A 676 -40.54 44.68 13.05
N ILE A 677 -41.75 44.71 13.62
CA ILE A 677 -42.36 43.59 14.38
C ILE A 677 -42.52 42.34 13.49
N LEU A 678 -42.83 42.51 12.21
CA LEU A 678 -43.04 41.39 11.28
C LEU A 678 -41.74 40.62 11.02
N ARG A 679 -40.63 41.34 10.85
CA ARG A 679 -39.29 40.74 10.66
C ARG A 679 -38.84 40.00 11.93
N LYS A 680 -39.07 40.60 13.09
CA LYS A 680 -38.80 39.98 14.39
C LYS A 680 -39.52 38.63 14.55
N TRP A 681 -40.83 38.61 14.31
CA TRP A 681 -41.64 37.39 14.45
C TRP A 681 -41.19 36.29 13.49
N GLU A 682 -40.92 36.65 12.24
CA GLU A 682 -40.40 35.73 11.23
C GLU A 682 -39.07 35.09 11.66
N ARG A 683 -38.07 35.91 12.04
CA ARG A 683 -36.75 35.43 12.45
C ARG A 683 -36.79 34.61 13.73
N THR A 684 -37.61 35.02 14.69
CA THR A 684 -37.83 34.26 15.94
C THR A 684 -38.43 32.89 15.65
N PHE A 685 -39.42 32.82 14.75
CA PHE A 685 -40.10 31.58 14.40
C PHE A 685 -39.18 30.59 13.67
N ILE A 686 -38.46 31.04 12.64
CA ILE A 686 -37.56 30.15 11.88
C ILE A 686 -36.38 29.67 12.74
N PHE A 687 -35.81 30.56 13.56
CA PHE A 687 -34.75 30.18 14.51
C PHE A 687 -35.25 29.14 15.51
N THR A 688 -36.46 29.32 16.03
CA THR A 688 -37.11 28.35 16.93
C THR A 688 -37.25 26.99 16.26
N LEU A 689 -37.69 26.94 15.01
CA LEU A 689 -37.80 25.68 14.25
C LEU A 689 -36.44 25.01 14.07
N GLU A 690 -35.42 25.75 13.63
CA GLU A 690 -34.07 25.21 13.40
C GLU A 690 -33.47 24.66 14.70
N PHE A 691 -33.42 25.47 15.76
CA PHE A 691 -32.75 25.09 17.02
C PHE A 691 -33.55 24.06 17.82
N SER A 692 -34.88 24.05 17.73
CA SER A 692 -35.69 22.99 18.36
C SER A 692 -35.55 21.66 17.61
N PHE A 693 -35.47 21.69 16.28
CA PHE A 693 -35.18 20.48 15.51
C PHE A 693 -33.79 19.92 15.84
N LYS A 694 -32.77 20.79 15.89
CA LYS A 694 -31.40 20.40 16.31
C LYS A 694 -31.40 19.86 17.75
N ALA A 695 -32.15 20.45 18.67
CA ALA A 695 -32.30 19.94 20.04
C ALA A 695 -32.94 18.54 20.11
N PHE A 696 -33.95 18.29 19.27
CA PHE A 696 -34.61 16.98 19.21
C PHE A 696 -33.67 15.93 18.60
N TYR A 697 -33.05 16.26 17.47
CA TYR A 697 -32.16 15.34 16.75
C TYR A 697 -30.88 15.06 17.55
N SER A 698 -30.32 16.05 18.24
CA SER A 698 -29.15 15.86 19.10
C SER A 698 -29.41 14.84 20.20
N LYS A 699 -30.62 14.81 20.79
CA LYS A 699 -31.01 13.81 21.80
C LYS A 699 -31.06 12.39 21.24
N LEU A 700 -31.52 12.23 20.00
CA LEU A 700 -31.52 10.92 19.33
C LEU A 700 -30.10 10.42 19.09
N ILE A 701 -29.20 11.30 18.62
CA ILE A 701 -27.79 10.94 18.42
C ILE A 701 -27.09 10.67 19.75
N GLU A 702 -27.29 11.52 20.76
CA GLU A 702 -26.72 11.32 22.10
C GLU A 702 -27.14 9.97 22.69
N TRP A 703 -28.40 9.55 22.48
CA TRP A 703 -28.91 8.25 22.91
C TRP A 703 -28.32 7.08 22.09
N GLY A 704 -28.16 7.23 20.77
CA GLY A 704 -27.52 6.25 19.90
C GLY A 704 -26.02 6.08 20.18
N ALA A 705 -25.31 7.18 20.40
CA ALA A 705 -23.88 7.21 20.69
C ALA A 705 -23.56 6.51 22.02
N LYS A 706 -24.37 6.74 23.07
CA LYS A 706 -24.23 6.09 24.38
C LYS A 706 -24.55 4.59 24.37
N SER A 707 -25.24 4.09 23.36
CA SER A 707 -25.68 2.69 23.28
C SER A 707 -24.87 1.82 22.32
N SER A 708 -24.11 2.43 21.38
CA SER A 708 -23.54 1.71 20.23
C SER A 708 -22.03 1.88 20.02
N TYR A 709 -21.38 2.88 20.62
CA TYR A 709 -19.95 3.17 20.37
C TYR A 709 -19.14 3.17 21.67
N GLU A 710 -17.97 2.52 21.67
CA GLU A 710 -16.92 2.88 22.63
C GLU A 710 -16.60 4.37 22.43
N THR A 711 -16.50 5.14 23.51
CA THR A 711 -16.19 6.58 23.42
C THR A 711 -14.86 6.75 22.70
N PRO A 712 -14.81 7.47 21.56
CA PRO A 712 -13.57 7.69 20.83
C PRO A 712 -12.52 8.28 21.76
N SER A 713 -11.29 7.77 21.74
CA SER A 713 -10.20 8.35 22.54
C SER A 713 -10.05 9.84 22.23
N ASN A 714 -10.13 10.69 23.26
CA ASN A 714 -9.89 12.13 23.19
C ASN A 714 -8.40 12.48 23.06
N LEU A 715 -7.52 11.47 23.02
CA LEU A 715 -6.08 11.62 22.94
C LEU A 715 -5.55 11.03 21.63
N ILE A 716 -4.55 11.72 21.09
CA ILE A 716 -3.67 11.24 20.03
C ILE A 716 -2.23 11.19 20.55
N TYR A 717 -1.48 10.18 20.12
CA TYR A 717 -0.15 9.91 20.65
C TYR A 717 0.91 10.24 19.61
N LEU A 718 2.03 10.82 20.03
CA LEU A 718 3.14 11.17 19.15
C LEU A 718 4.43 10.62 19.72
N ILE A 719 5.31 10.13 18.83
CA ILE A 719 6.71 9.88 19.15
C ILE A 719 7.48 11.12 18.73
N VAL A 720 8.13 11.75 19.70
CA VAL A 720 8.90 12.98 19.48
C VAL A 720 10.31 12.86 20.04
N SER A 721 11.20 13.77 19.61
CA SER A 721 12.54 13.88 20.17
C SER A 721 12.49 14.14 21.67
N ASN A 722 13.29 13.42 22.46
CA ASN A 722 13.41 13.62 23.89
C ASN A 722 14.18 14.91 24.18
N VAL A 723 13.46 16.01 24.35
CA VAL A 723 14.01 17.32 24.67
C VAL A 723 13.36 17.89 25.93
N ASP A 724 14.14 18.61 26.73
CA ASP A 724 13.67 19.18 28.00
C ASP A 724 12.70 20.38 27.83
N THR A 725 12.56 20.89 26.60
CA THR A 725 11.67 22.02 26.30
C THR A 725 10.19 21.65 26.37
N ILE A 726 9.84 20.37 26.19
CA ILE A 726 8.45 19.90 26.26
C ILE A 726 8.03 19.77 27.73
N LYS A 727 7.05 20.59 28.13
CA LYS A 727 6.44 20.59 29.46
C LYS A 727 5.00 20.10 29.39
N GLU A 728 4.59 19.31 30.37
CA GLU A 728 3.21 18.88 30.49
C GLU A 728 2.27 20.06 30.72
N ASN A 729 1.07 19.95 30.16
CA ASN A 729 -0.03 20.89 30.34
C ASN A 729 -1.37 20.12 30.25
N PRO A 730 -2.53 20.75 30.50
CA PRO A 730 -3.82 20.04 30.47
C PRO A 730 -4.12 19.29 29.17
N ASN A 731 -3.52 19.71 28.05
CA ASN A 731 -3.71 19.17 26.71
C ASN A 731 -2.51 18.37 26.18
N LEU A 732 -1.41 18.26 26.93
CA LEU A 732 -0.20 17.54 26.53
C LEU A 732 0.40 16.83 27.75
N LYS A 733 0.49 15.50 27.70
CA LYS A 733 1.08 14.66 28.75
C LYS A 733 2.25 13.85 28.21
N ILE A 734 3.27 13.62 29.03
CA ILE A 734 4.41 12.78 28.67
C ILE A 734 4.13 11.37 29.20
N ILE A 735 4.03 10.39 28.30
CA ILE A 735 3.69 9.01 28.66
C ILE A 735 4.94 8.22 29.04
N SER A 736 6.00 8.34 28.25
CA SER A 736 7.25 7.63 28.50
C SER A 736 8.44 8.32 27.84
N ARG A 737 9.64 8.07 28.36
CA ARG A 737 10.92 8.53 27.79
C ARG A 737 11.84 7.33 27.59
N ASP A 738 12.53 7.30 26.46
CA ASP A 738 13.55 6.31 26.15
C ASP A 738 14.65 6.95 25.27
N ARG A 739 15.85 7.07 25.83
CA ARG A 739 17.04 7.65 25.18
C ARG A 739 16.76 9.02 24.52
N ASP A 740 16.77 9.08 23.19
CA ASP A 740 16.58 10.27 22.35
C ASP A 740 15.11 10.51 21.96
N LYS A 741 14.17 9.71 22.46
CA LYS A 741 12.74 9.77 22.10
C LYS A 741 11.82 9.74 23.32
N MET A 742 10.61 10.26 23.15
CA MET A 742 9.54 10.18 24.13
C MET A 742 8.17 9.98 23.46
N ILE A 743 7.24 9.35 24.16
CA ILE A 743 5.83 9.32 23.76
C ILE A 743 5.12 10.44 24.49
N ILE A 744 4.42 11.30 23.75
CA ILE A 744 3.51 12.31 24.30
C ILE A 744 2.08 11.99 23.88
N ALA A 745 1.11 12.34 24.73
CA ALA A 745 -0.31 12.31 24.42
C ALA A 745 -0.82 13.75 24.32
N VAL A 746 -1.53 14.07 23.25
CA VAL A 746 -2.09 15.40 22.96
C VAL A 746 -3.60 15.28 22.80
N THR A 747 -4.35 16.26 23.30
CA THR A 747 -5.80 16.33 23.10
C THR A 747 -6.13 16.57 21.62
N ARG A 748 -7.11 15.84 21.09
CA ARG A 748 -7.52 15.85 19.67
C ARG A 748 -8.21 17.14 19.21
N TRP A 749 -8.55 17.20 17.92
CA TRP A 749 -9.31 18.26 17.24
C TRP A 749 -8.56 19.60 17.14
N GLU A 750 -9.24 20.73 17.32
CA GLU A 750 -8.62 22.06 17.20
C GLU A 750 -7.46 22.24 18.20
N ILE A 751 -7.55 21.60 19.38
CA ILE A 751 -6.51 21.66 20.39
C ILE A 751 -5.21 21.04 19.86
N PHE A 752 -5.29 19.94 19.11
CA PHE A 752 -4.14 19.32 18.48
C PHE A 752 -3.39 20.31 17.57
N THR A 753 -4.13 20.99 16.69
CA THR A 753 -3.58 22.02 15.79
C THR A 753 -2.87 23.13 16.57
N LYS A 754 -3.51 23.63 17.65
CA LYS A 754 -2.93 24.66 18.53
C LYS A 754 -1.65 24.18 19.22
N GLU A 755 -1.61 22.95 19.71
CA GLU A 755 -0.40 22.38 20.34
C GLU A 755 0.72 22.16 19.31
N MET A 756 0.43 21.72 18.07
CA MET A 756 1.43 21.61 17.01
C MET A 756 2.05 22.97 16.66
N ILE A 757 1.23 24.04 16.61
CA ILE A 757 1.74 25.41 16.44
C ILE A 757 2.66 25.81 17.59
N LYS A 758 2.34 25.49 18.84
CA LYS A 758 3.22 25.75 19.99
C LYS A 758 4.54 24.98 19.88
N LEU A 759 4.48 23.69 19.57
CA LEU A 759 5.65 22.82 19.39
C LEU A 759 6.55 23.27 18.24
N SER A 760 5.98 23.87 17.18
CA SER A 760 6.76 24.38 16.02
C SER A 760 7.75 25.49 16.37
N ASN A 761 7.55 26.17 17.50
CA ASN A 761 8.48 27.19 18.01
C ASN A 761 9.62 26.60 18.85
N GLN A 762 9.62 25.29 19.09
CA GLN A 762 10.63 24.56 19.85
C GLN A 762 11.52 23.72 18.93
N ASN A 763 12.67 23.26 19.44
CA ASN A 763 13.55 22.35 18.72
C ASN A 763 13.10 20.88 18.90
N VAL A 764 11.86 20.60 18.49
CA VAL A 764 11.24 19.27 18.59
C VAL A 764 11.16 18.66 17.20
N LYS A 765 11.45 17.35 17.10
CA LYS A 765 11.15 16.54 15.92
C LYS A 765 10.03 15.56 16.22
N ILE A 766 9.10 15.41 15.28
CA ILE A 766 8.05 14.39 15.32
C ILE A 766 8.50 13.23 14.44
N TYR A 767 8.49 12.02 14.98
CA TYR A 767 8.84 10.80 14.24
C TYR A 767 7.61 10.01 13.81
N GLU A 768 6.52 10.11 14.57
CA GLU A 768 5.30 9.32 14.37
C GLU A 768 4.11 10.02 15.03
N ILE A 769 2.92 9.91 14.43
CA ILE A 769 1.65 10.33 15.04
C ILE A 769 0.69 9.13 14.97
N SER A 770 0.36 8.53 16.12
CA SER A 770 -0.57 7.41 16.27
C SER A 770 -0.33 6.25 15.30
N GLY A 771 0.95 5.93 15.07
CA GLY A 771 1.37 4.85 14.17
C GLY A 771 1.67 5.26 12.74
N ASN A 772 1.43 6.52 12.37
CA ASN A 772 1.49 7.01 11.00
C ASN A 772 2.65 8.00 10.79
N ASP A 773 3.09 8.14 9.54
CA ASP A 773 4.20 9.02 9.13
C ASP A 773 3.85 10.08 8.09
N GLU A 774 2.61 10.11 7.57
CA GLU A 774 2.09 11.19 6.74
C GLU A 774 0.83 11.80 7.35
N ILE A 775 0.70 13.11 7.29
CA ILE A 775 -0.45 13.84 7.84
C ILE A 775 -0.92 14.92 6.86
N ALA A 776 -2.23 15.05 6.73
CA ALA A 776 -2.84 16.13 5.97
C ALA A 776 -2.91 17.42 6.81
N VAL A 777 -2.71 18.56 6.15
CA VAL A 777 -2.82 19.89 6.75
C VAL A 777 -3.57 20.80 5.80
N SER A 778 -4.58 21.50 6.30
CA SER A 778 -5.25 22.57 5.58
C SER A 778 -4.66 23.93 5.94
N THR A 779 -4.56 24.78 4.93
CA THR A 779 -4.12 26.17 5.07
C THR A 779 -5.05 27.10 4.32
N ILE A 780 -5.18 28.33 4.81
CA ILE A 780 -5.90 29.41 4.16
C ILE A 780 -4.90 30.46 3.69
N GLU A 781 -4.99 30.79 2.40
CA GLU A 781 -4.07 31.69 1.72
C GLU A 781 -4.82 32.64 0.78
N ASN A 782 -4.20 33.78 0.46
CA ASN A 782 -4.69 34.64 -0.61
C ASN A 782 -4.41 33.95 -1.96
N ALA A 783 -5.43 33.87 -2.83
CA ALA A 783 -5.40 33.17 -4.11
C ALA A 783 -4.24 33.57 -5.06
N LEU A 784 -3.62 34.73 -4.84
CA LEU A 784 -2.51 35.25 -5.64
C LEU A 784 -1.12 34.74 -5.19
N ASN A 785 -0.99 34.17 -3.99
CA ASN A 785 0.27 33.66 -3.48
C ASN A 785 0.41 32.17 -3.82
N LYS A 786 1.53 31.80 -4.47
CA LYS A 786 1.97 30.40 -4.60
C LYS A 786 3.20 30.22 -3.72
N PRO A 787 3.07 29.69 -2.50
CA PRO A 787 4.23 29.46 -1.67
C PRO A 787 5.08 28.34 -2.28
N ASN A 788 6.39 28.56 -2.34
CA ASN A 788 7.37 27.58 -2.81
C ASN A 788 7.77 26.70 -1.62
N LEU A 789 6.87 25.82 -1.19
CA LEU A 789 7.13 24.85 -0.12
C LEU A 789 7.74 23.61 -0.76
N LYS A 790 9.03 23.38 -0.49
CA LYS A 790 9.76 22.22 -1.01
C LYS A 790 9.27 20.94 -0.32
N ASP A 791 9.16 19.87 -1.10
CA ASP A 791 8.92 18.52 -0.60
C ASP A 791 7.61 18.32 0.18
N VAL A 792 6.55 19.02 -0.22
CA VAL A 792 5.16 18.92 0.28
C VAL A 792 4.21 18.66 -0.90
N LYS A 793 3.27 17.71 -0.77
CA LYS A 793 2.34 17.36 -1.85
C LYS A 793 1.02 18.12 -1.68
N LEU A 794 0.70 19.03 -2.59
CA LEU A 794 -0.64 19.62 -2.67
C LEU A 794 -1.62 18.56 -3.21
N LEU A 795 -2.63 18.19 -2.43
CA LEU A 795 -3.65 17.22 -2.82
C LEU A 795 -4.71 17.86 -3.72
N TYR A 796 -5.32 18.94 -3.25
CA TYR A 796 -6.26 19.75 -4.01
C TYR A 796 -6.46 21.12 -3.36
N GLN A 797 -7.08 22.03 -4.11
CA GLN A 797 -7.44 23.38 -3.67
C GLN A 797 -8.95 23.57 -3.76
N SER A 798 -9.49 24.36 -2.84
CA SER A 798 -10.86 24.85 -2.90
C SER A 798 -10.96 26.32 -2.52
N LYS A 799 -12.07 26.97 -2.89
CA LYS A 799 -12.31 28.38 -2.57
C LYS A 799 -13.10 28.47 -1.28
N ILE A 800 -12.79 29.48 -0.46
CA ILE A 800 -13.64 29.80 0.68
C ILE A 800 -14.99 30.30 0.14
N VAL A 801 -16.08 29.71 0.61
CA VAL A 801 -17.41 29.89 0.00
C VAL A 801 -17.90 31.34 0.12
N THR A 802 -17.51 32.00 1.22
CA THR A 802 -17.88 33.38 1.54
C THR A 802 -16.88 34.44 1.08
N ASP A 803 -15.68 34.05 0.63
CA ASP A 803 -14.60 34.95 0.20
C ASP A 803 -13.78 34.34 -0.95
N ASP A 804 -14.08 34.79 -2.18
CA ASP A 804 -13.39 34.33 -3.39
C ASP A 804 -11.90 34.76 -3.47
N SER A 805 -11.42 35.65 -2.59
CA SER A 805 -10.00 36.04 -2.51
C SER A 805 -9.15 35.04 -1.72
N LEU A 806 -9.80 34.15 -0.96
CA LEU A 806 -9.14 33.15 -0.15
C LEU A 806 -9.30 31.75 -0.74
N THR A 807 -8.24 30.96 -0.63
CA THR A 807 -8.20 29.56 -1.04
C THR A 807 -7.80 28.68 0.12
N ARG A 808 -8.49 27.55 0.27
CA ARG A 808 -8.11 26.45 1.14
C ARG A 808 -7.24 25.48 0.35
N ASN A 809 -6.02 25.26 0.81
CA ASN A 809 -5.09 24.29 0.24
C ASN A 809 -4.97 23.10 1.18
N ILE A 810 -5.18 21.89 0.66
CA ILE A 810 -4.98 20.64 1.41
C ILE A 810 -3.63 20.04 1.00
N TYR A 811 -2.71 19.98 1.94
CA TYR A 811 -1.37 19.41 1.75
C TYR A 811 -1.27 18.06 2.45
N LEU A 812 -0.50 17.14 1.85
CA LEU A 812 0.00 15.93 2.51
C LEU A 812 1.51 16.06 2.68
N LEU A 813 1.99 15.81 3.89
CA LEU A 813 3.40 15.91 4.26
C LEU A 813 3.80 14.80 5.22
N SER A 814 5.09 14.46 5.23
CA SER A 814 5.65 13.58 6.25
C SER A 814 5.57 14.24 7.64
N VAL A 815 5.24 13.49 8.69
CA VAL A 815 5.07 14.01 10.07
C VAL A 815 6.32 14.74 10.57
N GLU A 816 7.51 14.32 10.15
CA GLU A 816 8.78 15.00 10.45
C GLU A 816 8.83 16.44 9.92
N LYS A 817 8.10 16.75 8.85
CA LYS A 817 8.03 18.07 8.23
C LYS A 817 6.90 18.91 8.79
N LEU A 818 6.01 18.38 9.63
CA LEU A 818 4.86 19.12 10.14
C LEU A 818 5.28 20.39 10.89
N LEU A 819 6.20 20.29 11.85
CA LEU A 819 6.66 21.43 12.62
C LEU A 819 7.44 22.46 11.77
N PRO A 820 8.40 22.05 10.90
CA PRO A 820 9.01 22.95 9.92
C PRO A 820 7.99 23.64 9.01
N PHE A 821 7.00 22.90 8.49
CA PHE A 821 5.96 23.43 7.62
C PHE A 821 5.14 24.51 8.32
N ILE A 822 4.69 24.28 9.56
CA ILE A 822 3.94 25.28 10.34
C ILE A 822 4.78 26.55 10.55
N LYS A 823 6.07 26.39 10.85
CA LYS A 823 7.00 27.50 11.06
C LYS A 823 7.22 28.32 9.78
N ASP A 824 7.39 27.66 8.64
CA ASP A 824 7.57 28.31 7.34
C ASP A 824 6.27 28.96 6.85
N SER A 825 5.12 28.35 7.09
CA SER A 825 3.81 28.94 6.79
C SER A 825 3.61 30.27 7.51
N LYS A 826 3.95 30.35 8.80
CA LYS A 826 3.91 31.61 9.57
C LYS A 826 4.81 32.69 8.96
N LYS A 827 6.00 32.33 8.48
CA LYS A 827 6.94 33.26 7.82
C LYS A 827 6.38 33.81 6.51
N ASN A 828 5.63 32.99 5.77
CA ASN A 828 5.04 33.35 4.48
C ASN A 828 3.63 33.96 4.59
N LYS A 829 3.15 34.29 5.80
CA LYS A 829 1.80 34.80 6.07
C LYS A 829 0.69 33.85 5.61
N ILE A 830 0.94 32.55 5.71
CA ILE A 830 -0.03 31.48 5.45
C ILE A 830 -0.66 31.09 6.79
N THR A 831 -2.00 31.04 6.82
CA THR A 831 -2.73 30.61 8.02
C THR A 831 -2.88 29.10 8.00
N ILE A 832 -2.40 28.43 9.05
CA ILE A 832 -2.73 27.02 9.29
C ILE A 832 -4.19 26.97 9.75
N GLU A 833 -5.06 26.34 8.97
CA GLU A 833 -6.47 26.15 9.33
C GLU A 833 -6.61 24.93 10.22
N HIS A 834 -6.06 23.78 9.82
CA HIS A 834 -6.18 22.55 10.59
C HIS A 834 -5.09 21.51 10.28
N VAL A 835 -4.74 20.69 11.28
CA VAL A 835 -3.90 19.50 11.14
C VAL A 835 -4.78 18.27 11.41
N TYR A 836 -4.98 17.42 10.41
CA TYR A 836 -5.95 16.32 10.44
C TYR A 836 -5.39 15.08 11.15
N ASP A 837 -5.73 14.93 12.43
CA ASP A 837 -5.11 14.01 13.39
C ASP A 837 -5.70 12.57 13.37
N TYR A 838 -6.02 12.05 12.18
CA TYR A 838 -6.62 10.74 11.89
C TYR A 838 -7.98 10.50 12.55
#